data_AF-A0A9X7C5L7-F1
#
_entry.id   AF-A0A9X7C5L7-F1
#
_cell.length_a   1.000
_cell.length_b   1.000
_cell.length_c   1.000
_cell.angle_alpha   90.00
_cell.angle_beta   90.00
_cell.angle_gamma   90.00
#
_symmetry.space_group_name_H-M   'P 1'
#
loop_
_entity.id
_entity.type
_entity.pdbx_description
1 polymer ?
#
loop_
_entity_poly.entity_id
_entity_poly.type
_entity_poly.pdbx_seq_one_letter_code
_entity_poly.pdbx_strand_id
1 'polypeptide(L)'
;MAELNNLPIGTYTLKEIKAPTGYVSDDKPQTIEVKTGETGAVQIVNNKVKGSIEIKKLSDSGKILPNVEFTVFTEDGKEVKKVVTKENGIANVEGLTYGKYYFLETKTPNGYIGNKTKYPFEIKEHNKTLTFTVENTEVKGSVKLLKVDNEDISKKLEGAAFELKDASGKVVGEYKTDKNGEINVKDLAYGKYSFVEKASPNGYVLVKEQIVFEIKENGKIIELLAVNHLIKGDLEITKVDVADGNNKLPNAEFTIYNEAGKEVVKGKTDDKGIAKFEKLPFGKYTYKETVAPKGYVLNEETFSFEIKENGQIIKHIVKDEKIPSIETKATDKTDGTKEMHTSKSVTIQDKVEYKDLQVGKEYTLKGKLMNKETNKPLVVNGKEVTAETKFTPKEANGSITLDFTFDATGLEEKEVVVFEELLKDGKVVTTHADINDKGQTVKFVKPSVKTTATNKADGSKELDASKSVTIQDTVEYKDLIVGKEYVVKGKLMDKATNKPLLVDGKEVTVESKFTAKEKNGSITLDFTFNASALQGKEVVVFEELYQDNILVAIHAEIEDKGQTVKFKEVKPEQPKPEQQNSDKNTPTPEQPNEQVKEQPQPKQEIQSKIGWLPQTGTNLTSWISMVAGALLLIVGGVIFLKRKNA
;
A
#
# COMPACT_ATOMS: atom_id res chain seq x y z
N MET A 1 -115.97 46.48 10.53
CA MET A 1 -116.78 47.30 11.46
C MET A 1 -117.80 46.37 12.09
N ALA A 2 -118.09 46.54 13.37
CA ALA A 2 -119.19 45.86 14.07
C ALA A 2 -120.08 46.95 14.68
N GLU A 3 -121.38 46.69 14.75
CA GLU A 3 -122.40 47.69 15.06
C GLU A 3 -123.46 47.06 15.97
N LEU A 4 -123.92 47.81 16.98
CA LEU A 4 -124.89 47.36 17.99
C LEU A 4 -125.95 48.46 18.16
N ASN A 5 -127.12 48.23 17.59
CA ASN A 5 -128.19 49.22 17.51
C ASN A 5 -129.24 49.04 18.61
N ASN A 6 -129.96 50.13 18.92
CA ASN A 6 -131.02 50.20 19.95
C ASN A 6 -130.53 49.88 21.39
N LEU A 7 -129.27 50.19 21.71
CA LEU A 7 -128.78 50.14 23.09
C LEU A 7 -129.47 51.21 23.96
N PRO A 8 -129.97 50.88 25.17
CA PRO A 8 -130.41 51.86 26.15
C PRO A 8 -129.32 52.87 26.53
N ILE A 9 -129.71 54.04 27.04
CA ILE A 9 -128.79 55.06 27.56
C ILE A 9 -127.98 54.49 28.73
N GLY A 10 -126.65 54.65 28.69
CA GLY A 10 -125.78 54.19 29.77
C GLY A 10 -124.32 53.98 29.35
N THR A 11 -123.48 53.58 30.31
CA THR A 11 -122.07 53.24 30.09
C THR A 11 -121.91 51.74 29.89
N TYR A 12 -121.37 51.35 28.73
CA TYR A 12 -121.09 49.99 28.35
C TYR A 12 -119.59 49.70 28.41
N THR A 13 -119.24 48.43 28.55
CA THR A 13 -117.85 47.95 28.60
C THR A 13 -117.65 46.96 27.47
N LEU A 14 -116.85 47.34 26.46
CA LEU A 14 -116.44 46.45 25.39
C LEU A 14 -115.15 45.73 25.79
N LYS A 15 -115.16 44.40 25.77
CA LYS A 15 -113.97 43.57 25.97
C LYS A 15 -113.69 42.76 24.71
N GLU A 16 -112.45 42.74 24.23
CA GLU A 16 -112.05 41.78 23.21
C GLU A 16 -112.04 40.36 23.77
N ILE A 17 -112.70 39.43 23.06
CA ILE A 17 -112.77 38.02 23.43
C ILE A 17 -111.68 37.20 22.72
N LYS A 18 -111.25 37.64 21.53
CA LYS A 18 -110.20 37.01 20.72
C LYS A 18 -109.70 37.95 19.61
N ALA A 19 -108.42 38.28 19.64
CA ALA A 19 -107.76 39.01 18.54
C ALA A 19 -107.73 38.22 17.21
N PRO A 20 -107.62 38.92 16.06
CA PRO A 20 -107.35 38.29 14.76
C PRO A 20 -106.06 37.48 14.76
N THR A 21 -105.97 36.47 13.88
CA THR A 21 -104.78 35.64 13.72
C THR A 21 -103.53 36.49 13.46
N GLY A 22 -102.50 36.34 14.30
CA GLY A 22 -101.26 37.12 14.24
C GLY A 22 -101.29 38.46 14.97
N TYR A 23 -102.32 38.72 15.77
CA TYR A 23 -102.45 39.91 16.62
C TYR A 23 -102.60 39.52 18.11
N VAL A 24 -102.18 40.42 18.99
CA VAL A 24 -102.28 40.30 20.46
C VAL A 24 -103.62 40.89 20.91
N SER A 25 -104.29 40.20 21.84
CA SER A 25 -105.51 40.66 22.51
C SER A 25 -105.25 41.95 23.29
N ASP A 26 -106.12 42.97 23.16
CA ASP A 26 -106.19 44.02 24.19
C ASP A 26 -107.17 43.58 25.29
N ASP A 27 -106.63 42.94 26.32
CA ASP A 27 -107.40 42.43 27.45
C ASP A 27 -107.99 43.54 28.33
N LYS A 28 -107.64 44.83 28.08
CA LYS A 28 -108.20 46.00 28.75
C LYS A 28 -109.60 46.30 28.22
N PRO A 29 -110.65 46.21 29.05
CA PRO A 29 -111.99 46.57 28.59
C PRO A 29 -112.08 48.08 28.35
N GLN A 30 -112.56 48.47 27.17
CA GLN A 30 -112.76 49.86 26.80
C GLN A 30 -114.19 50.28 27.16
N THR A 31 -114.35 51.40 27.88
CA THR A 31 -115.67 51.92 28.25
C THR A 31 -116.20 52.88 27.19
N ILE A 32 -117.51 52.84 26.96
CA ILE A 32 -118.20 53.71 26.01
C ILE A 32 -119.54 54.18 26.59
N GLU A 33 -119.81 55.48 26.51
CA GLU A 33 -121.06 56.08 26.97
C GLU A 33 -122.02 56.24 25.79
N VAL A 34 -123.26 55.78 25.93
CA VAL A 34 -124.31 55.89 24.89
C VAL A 34 -125.40 56.83 25.36
N LYS A 35 -125.70 57.85 24.55
CA LYS A 35 -126.65 58.94 24.84
C LYS A 35 -127.76 59.00 23.79
N THR A 36 -128.86 59.70 24.14
CA THR A 36 -130.06 59.80 23.31
C THR A 36 -129.75 60.36 21.91
N GLY A 37 -129.82 59.51 20.89
CA GLY A 37 -129.59 59.89 19.50
C GLY A 37 -128.13 60.00 19.06
N GLU A 38 -127.16 59.69 19.94
CA GLU A 38 -125.74 59.70 19.61
C GLU A 38 -125.24 58.30 19.23
N THR A 39 -124.25 58.23 18.32
CA THR A 39 -123.52 56.99 18.03
C THR A 39 -122.16 57.03 18.74
N GLY A 40 -122.01 56.22 19.79
CA GLY A 40 -120.72 56.01 20.43
C GLY A 40 -119.79 55.22 19.50
N ALA A 41 -118.58 55.73 19.26
CA ALA A 41 -117.53 55.02 18.52
C ALA A 41 -116.34 54.68 19.45
N VAL A 42 -115.84 53.44 19.35
CA VAL A 42 -114.63 52.97 20.04
C VAL A 42 -113.71 52.27 19.04
N GLN A 43 -112.40 52.51 19.14
CA GLN A 43 -111.39 51.86 18.31
C GLN A 43 -110.57 50.89 19.16
N ILE A 44 -110.57 49.61 18.77
CA ILE A 44 -109.70 48.58 19.35
C ILE A 44 -108.47 48.46 18.44
N VAL A 45 -107.27 48.60 19.01
CA VAL A 45 -106.01 48.69 18.25
C VAL A 45 -105.05 47.58 18.68
N ASN A 46 -105.13 46.45 17.98
CA ASN A 46 -104.34 45.27 18.35
C ASN A 46 -102.91 45.38 17.83
N ASN A 47 -101.95 45.04 18.69
CA ASN A 47 -100.54 44.94 18.32
C ASN A 47 -100.31 43.65 17.51
N LYS A 48 -99.45 43.70 16.49
CA LYS A 48 -99.02 42.46 15.81
C LYS A 48 -98.24 41.58 16.78
N VAL A 49 -98.51 40.28 16.75
CA VAL A 49 -97.64 39.27 17.37
C VAL A 49 -96.24 39.44 16.78
N LYS A 50 -95.25 39.50 17.66
CA LYS A 50 -93.83 39.56 17.34
C LYS A 50 -93.10 38.58 18.25
N GLY A 51 -92.13 37.86 17.71
CA GLY A 51 -91.24 36.99 18.46
C GLY A 51 -89.79 37.18 18.05
N SER A 52 -88.95 36.32 18.57
CA SER A 52 -87.50 36.33 18.33
C SER A 52 -87.00 34.92 18.05
N ILE A 53 -85.85 34.81 17.41
CA ILE A 53 -85.06 33.56 17.43
C ILE A 53 -83.67 33.80 18.00
N GLU A 54 -83.16 32.80 18.71
CA GLU A 54 -81.80 32.68 19.19
C GLU A 54 -81.15 31.49 18.49
N ILE A 55 -80.00 31.69 17.85
CA ILE A 55 -79.24 30.62 17.19
C ILE A 55 -77.91 30.48 17.92
N LYS A 56 -77.74 29.37 18.64
CA LYS A 56 -76.50 28.95 19.27
C LYS A 56 -75.67 28.13 18.28
N LYS A 57 -74.48 28.61 17.95
CA LYS A 57 -73.58 27.96 16.99
C LYS A 57 -72.44 27.23 17.69
N LEU A 58 -72.36 25.94 17.41
CA LEU A 58 -71.28 25.05 17.83
C LEU A 58 -70.59 24.44 16.60
N SER A 59 -69.50 23.74 16.87
CA SER A 59 -68.91 22.72 15.99
C SER A 59 -69.32 21.32 16.45
N ASP A 60 -69.00 20.31 15.64
CA ASP A 60 -69.09 18.89 15.99
C ASP A 60 -68.24 18.49 17.22
N SER A 61 -67.19 19.25 17.54
CA SER A 61 -66.41 19.10 18.79
C SER A 61 -67.05 19.77 20.01
N GLY A 62 -68.22 20.41 19.86
CA GLY A 62 -68.89 21.19 20.90
C GLY A 62 -68.28 22.57 21.16
N LYS A 63 -67.21 22.96 20.44
CA LYS A 63 -66.58 24.29 20.55
C LYS A 63 -67.51 25.37 19.98
N ILE A 64 -67.61 26.48 20.72
CA ILE A 64 -68.40 27.68 20.39
C ILE A 64 -67.84 28.37 19.14
N LEU A 65 -68.71 28.74 18.18
CA LEU A 65 -68.31 29.34 16.90
C LEU A 65 -68.84 30.78 16.71
N PRO A 66 -67.98 31.81 16.91
CA PRO A 66 -68.26 33.17 16.49
C PRO A 66 -68.10 33.35 14.96
N ASN A 67 -68.52 34.50 14.46
CA ASN A 67 -68.32 34.96 13.08
C ASN A 67 -68.97 34.08 11.98
N VAL A 68 -70.01 33.33 12.33
CA VAL A 68 -70.87 32.59 11.38
C VAL A 68 -72.06 33.47 10.98
N GLU A 69 -72.31 33.65 9.68
CA GLU A 69 -73.44 34.42 9.16
C GLU A 69 -74.65 33.50 8.90
N PHE A 70 -75.77 33.83 9.53
CA PHE A 70 -77.09 33.30 9.20
C PHE A 70 -77.93 34.36 8.50
N THR A 71 -78.74 33.91 7.54
CA THR A 71 -79.77 34.74 6.91
C THR A 71 -81.14 34.14 7.19
N VAL A 72 -82.07 34.97 7.70
CA VAL A 72 -83.48 34.63 7.91
C VAL A 72 -84.28 35.03 6.67
N PHE A 73 -85.15 34.13 6.23
CA PHE A 73 -86.04 34.28 5.09
C PHE A 73 -87.50 33.99 5.49
N THR A 74 -88.45 34.57 4.77
CA THR A 74 -89.87 34.17 4.82
C THR A 74 -90.09 32.79 4.18
N GLU A 75 -91.29 32.20 4.34
CA GLU A 75 -91.66 30.93 3.67
C GLU A 75 -91.52 31.00 2.13
N ASP A 76 -91.82 32.15 1.51
CA ASP A 76 -91.63 32.42 0.07
C ASP A 76 -90.17 32.73 -0.33
N GLY A 77 -89.22 32.70 0.62
CA GLY A 77 -87.79 32.82 0.35
C GLY A 77 -87.25 34.25 0.24
N LYS A 78 -88.02 35.27 0.61
CA LYS A 78 -87.55 36.67 0.66
C LYS A 78 -86.64 36.88 1.88
N GLU A 79 -85.49 37.51 1.68
CA GLU A 79 -84.57 37.86 2.78
C GLU A 79 -85.23 38.85 3.76
N VAL A 80 -85.12 38.56 5.05
CA VAL A 80 -85.69 39.36 6.16
C VAL A 80 -84.60 40.08 6.92
N LYS A 81 -83.56 39.36 7.36
CA LYS A 81 -82.46 39.89 8.18
C LYS A 81 -81.27 38.93 8.18
N LYS A 82 -80.07 39.50 8.08
CA LYS A 82 -78.81 38.81 8.37
C LYS A 82 -78.40 39.00 9.82
N VAL A 83 -77.71 38.01 10.37
CA VAL A 83 -77.14 38.04 11.72
C VAL A 83 -75.83 37.26 11.73
N VAL A 84 -74.88 37.69 12.55
CA VAL A 84 -73.59 37.02 12.75
C VAL A 84 -73.47 36.58 14.20
N THR A 85 -72.93 35.39 14.44
CA THR A 85 -72.69 34.88 15.80
C THR A 85 -71.60 35.68 16.51
N LYS A 86 -71.87 36.10 17.75
CA LYS A 86 -70.91 36.82 18.61
C LYS A 86 -69.89 35.87 19.22
N GLU A 87 -68.93 36.37 20.00
CA GLU A 87 -67.89 35.58 20.70
C GLU A 87 -68.44 34.43 21.57
N ASN A 88 -69.67 34.54 22.08
CA ASN A 88 -70.35 33.46 22.80
C ASN A 88 -71.06 32.43 21.88
N GLY A 89 -70.87 32.53 20.56
CA GLY A 89 -71.50 31.69 19.53
C GLY A 89 -72.98 31.98 19.30
N ILE A 90 -73.55 33.04 19.89
CA ILE A 90 -74.99 33.32 19.80
C ILE A 90 -75.28 34.41 18.77
N ALA A 91 -76.30 34.17 17.94
CA ALA A 91 -76.89 35.11 17.00
C ALA A 91 -78.39 35.30 17.30
N ASN A 92 -78.83 36.53 17.53
CA ASN A 92 -80.22 36.86 17.89
C ASN A 92 -80.93 37.67 16.80
N VAL A 93 -82.16 37.26 16.47
CA VAL A 93 -83.02 37.95 15.50
C VAL A 93 -84.35 38.29 16.15
N GLU A 94 -84.42 39.50 16.68
CA GLU A 94 -85.58 40.05 17.38
C GLU A 94 -86.59 40.72 16.45
N GLY A 95 -87.87 40.73 16.87
CA GLY A 95 -88.92 41.55 16.27
C GLY A 95 -89.60 40.97 15.03
N LEU A 96 -89.37 39.69 14.74
CA LEU A 96 -90.02 38.96 13.64
C LEU A 96 -91.53 38.92 13.87
N THR A 97 -92.32 39.31 12.87
CA THR A 97 -93.79 39.29 12.94
C THR A 97 -94.36 37.86 12.92
N TYR A 98 -95.64 37.71 13.28
CA TYR A 98 -96.38 36.46 13.05
C TYR A 98 -96.21 35.95 11.61
N GLY A 99 -95.97 34.64 11.49
CA GLY A 99 -95.79 33.96 10.21
C GLY A 99 -94.72 32.88 10.27
N LYS A 100 -94.53 32.20 9.13
CA LYS A 100 -93.53 31.16 8.93
C LYS A 100 -92.28 31.73 8.26
N TYR A 101 -91.14 31.18 8.66
CA TYR A 101 -89.81 31.58 8.24
C TYR A 101 -88.90 30.36 8.12
N TYR A 102 -87.73 30.54 7.54
CA TYR A 102 -86.59 29.64 7.77
C TYR A 102 -85.31 30.44 7.90
N PHE A 103 -84.28 29.83 8.47
CA PHE A 103 -82.91 30.36 8.40
C PHE A 103 -81.93 29.30 7.86
N LEU A 104 -80.80 29.75 7.32
CA LEU A 104 -79.68 28.90 6.91
C LEU A 104 -78.35 29.65 7.02
N GLU A 105 -77.23 28.91 7.06
CA GLU A 105 -75.89 29.50 7.16
C GLU A 105 -75.37 29.97 5.79
N THR A 106 -75.27 31.29 5.63
CA THR A 106 -74.81 31.93 4.39
C THR A 106 -73.29 32.10 4.34
N LYS A 107 -72.59 32.24 5.49
CA LYS A 107 -71.13 32.36 5.52
C LYS A 107 -70.51 31.64 6.72
N THR A 108 -69.41 30.94 6.46
CA THR A 108 -68.68 30.09 7.41
C THR A 108 -67.24 30.61 7.57
N PRO A 109 -66.67 30.63 8.79
CA PRO A 109 -65.24 30.90 8.99
C PRO A 109 -64.38 29.73 8.51
N ASN A 110 -63.13 30.02 8.14
CA ASN A 110 -62.16 29.01 7.73
C ASN A 110 -61.97 27.94 8.81
N GLY A 111 -61.77 26.68 8.38
CA GLY A 111 -61.60 25.54 9.28
C GLY A 111 -62.89 24.82 9.68
N TYR A 112 -64.05 25.19 9.14
CA TYR A 112 -65.31 24.49 9.36
C TYR A 112 -66.09 24.31 8.05
N ILE A 113 -66.85 23.22 7.95
CA ILE A 113 -67.75 22.93 6.82
C ILE A 113 -69.09 23.61 7.10
N GLY A 114 -69.51 24.49 6.18
CA GLY A 114 -70.71 25.31 6.37
C GLY A 114 -72.01 24.53 6.22
N ASN A 115 -72.86 24.56 7.24
CA ASN A 115 -74.11 23.79 7.28
C ASN A 115 -75.19 24.39 6.33
N LYS A 116 -75.60 23.64 5.30
CA LYS A 116 -76.57 24.09 4.29
C LYS A 116 -78.01 23.64 4.55
N THR A 117 -78.30 23.14 5.75
CA THR A 117 -79.65 22.81 6.20
C THR A 117 -80.51 24.07 6.31
N LYS A 118 -81.75 24.01 5.81
CA LYS A 118 -82.78 25.03 6.11
C LYS A 118 -83.47 24.65 7.42
N TYR A 119 -83.51 25.58 8.36
CA TYR A 119 -84.17 25.41 9.65
C TYR A 119 -85.51 26.18 9.64
N PRO A 120 -86.65 25.53 9.38
CA PRO A 120 -87.96 26.18 9.37
C PRO A 120 -88.46 26.47 10.79
N PHE A 121 -89.16 27.59 10.96
CA PHE A 121 -89.79 27.97 12.22
C PHE A 121 -91.01 28.87 11.99
N GLU A 122 -91.83 29.07 13.03
CA GLU A 122 -93.07 29.83 12.94
C GLU A 122 -93.30 30.67 14.20
N ILE A 123 -93.49 31.98 14.02
CA ILE A 123 -93.77 32.92 15.12
C ILE A 123 -95.27 32.91 15.40
N LYS A 124 -95.68 32.29 16.52
CA LYS A 124 -97.09 32.17 16.93
C LYS A 124 -97.48 33.01 18.15
N GLU A 125 -96.53 33.23 19.05
CA GLU A 125 -96.75 33.81 20.37
C GLU A 125 -95.94 35.11 20.53
N HIS A 126 -96.53 36.11 21.19
CA HIS A 126 -95.90 37.41 21.37
C HIS A 126 -94.81 37.37 22.44
N ASN A 127 -93.69 38.03 22.20
CA ASN A 127 -92.47 38.06 23.02
C ASN A 127 -91.83 36.69 23.31
N LYS A 128 -92.18 35.66 22.54
CA LYS A 128 -91.54 34.34 22.61
C LYS A 128 -90.24 34.31 21.81
N THR A 129 -89.17 33.83 22.43
CA THR A 129 -87.93 33.45 21.75
C THR A 129 -87.94 31.96 21.45
N LEU A 130 -87.58 31.56 20.23
CA LEU A 130 -87.31 30.17 19.87
C LEU A 130 -85.78 29.98 19.78
N THR A 131 -85.23 29.05 20.56
CA THR A 131 -83.79 28.76 20.57
C THR A 131 -83.46 27.55 19.71
N PHE A 132 -82.44 27.68 18.86
CA PHE A 132 -81.91 26.63 17.98
C PHE A 132 -80.44 26.39 18.27
N THR A 133 -79.98 25.14 18.17
CA THR A 133 -78.55 24.81 18.15
C THR A 133 -78.16 24.29 16.78
N VAL A 134 -77.06 24.80 16.22
CA VAL A 134 -76.58 24.46 14.87
C VAL A 134 -75.10 24.13 14.91
N GLU A 135 -74.73 22.96 14.43
CA GLU A 135 -73.37 22.43 14.40
C GLU A 135 -72.75 22.53 12.99
N ASN A 136 -71.42 22.70 12.93
CA ASN A 136 -70.60 22.61 11.71
C ASN A 136 -69.47 21.63 11.97
N THR A 137 -69.19 20.74 11.03
CA THR A 137 -68.04 19.84 11.10
C THR A 137 -66.73 20.63 11.02
N GLU A 138 -65.79 20.40 11.93
CA GLU A 138 -64.41 20.87 11.81
C GLU A 138 -63.73 20.27 10.57
N VAL A 139 -63.02 21.10 9.80
CA VAL A 139 -62.17 20.62 8.70
C VAL A 139 -60.96 19.90 9.31
N LYS A 140 -60.88 18.60 9.04
CA LYS A 140 -59.78 17.71 9.45
C LYS A 140 -59.17 17.03 8.23
N GLY A 141 -57.86 16.81 8.25
CA GLY A 141 -57.12 16.17 7.17
C GLY A 141 -56.06 15.21 7.72
N SER A 142 -55.31 14.60 6.82
CA SER A 142 -54.20 13.70 7.15
C SER A 142 -52.93 14.13 6.43
N VAL A 143 -51.78 13.66 6.91
CA VAL A 143 -50.49 13.80 6.22
C VAL A 143 -49.76 12.47 6.18
N LYS A 144 -49.17 12.18 5.03
CA LYS A 144 -48.28 11.04 4.79
C LYS A 144 -46.92 11.58 4.37
N LEU A 145 -45.89 11.30 5.15
CA LEU A 145 -44.50 11.63 4.84
C LEU A 145 -43.76 10.34 4.46
N LEU A 146 -43.07 10.36 3.31
CA LEU A 146 -42.25 9.26 2.80
C LEU A 146 -40.77 9.64 2.87
N LYS A 147 -39.98 8.84 3.58
CA LYS A 147 -38.55 9.04 3.81
C LYS A 147 -37.72 8.16 2.87
N VAL A 148 -36.84 8.80 2.10
CA VAL A 148 -36.01 8.13 1.08
C VAL A 148 -34.55 8.58 1.13
N ASP A 149 -33.68 7.80 0.49
CA ASP A 149 -32.34 8.19 0.07
C ASP A 149 -32.43 9.23 -1.06
N ASN A 150 -31.54 10.23 -1.07
CA ASN A 150 -31.50 11.27 -2.10
C ASN A 150 -30.98 10.76 -3.46
N GLU A 151 -30.06 9.79 -3.47
CA GLU A 151 -29.48 9.26 -4.71
C GLU A 151 -30.30 8.10 -5.27
N ASP A 152 -31.05 7.38 -4.42
CA ASP A 152 -31.99 6.33 -4.81
C ASP A 152 -33.34 6.50 -4.09
N ILE A 153 -34.27 7.22 -4.72
CA ILE A 153 -35.60 7.46 -4.15
C ILE A 153 -36.47 6.18 -4.03
N SER A 154 -36.05 5.04 -4.59
CA SER A 154 -36.73 3.76 -4.38
C SER A 154 -36.45 3.19 -2.98
N LYS A 155 -35.24 3.43 -2.47
CA LYS A 155 -34.72 3.00 -1.16
C LYS A 155 -35.35 3.80 -0.03
N LYS A 156 -36.24 3.13 0.70
CA LYS A 156 -37.00 3.71 1.83
C LYS A 156 -36.22 3.60 3.13
N LEU A 157 -36.34 4.59 4.00
CA LEU A 157 -35.50 4.67 5.22
C LEU A 157 -36.33 4.59 6.51
N GLU A 158 -36.20 3.46 7.20
CA GLU A 158 -36.75 3.23 8.55
C GLU A 158 -35.99 4.03 9.62
N GLY A 159 -36.68 4.39 10.69
CA GLY A 159 -36.08 4.91 11.92
C GLY A 159 -35.75 6.41 11.98
N ALA A 160 -35.99 7.18 10.91
CA ALA A 160 -35.86 8.64 10.95
C ALA A 160 -36.88 9.22 11.94
N ALA A 161 -36.43 10.00 12.92
CA ALA A 161 -37.28 10.57 13.96
C ALA A 161 -37.66 12.02 13.63
N PHE A 162 -38.95 12.35 13.73
CA PHE A 162 -39.49 13.68 13.44
C PHE A 162 -40.37 14.21 14.58
N GLU A 163 -40.21 15.50 14.89
CA GLU A 163 -41.24 16.29 15.58
C GLU A 163 -42.23 16.83 14.55
N LEU A 164 -43.53 16.67 14.80
CA LEU A 164 -44.59 17.41 14.12
C LEU A 164 -44.96 18.63 14.97
N LYS A 165 -44.94 19.82 14.38
CA LYS A 165 -45.24 21.10 15.04
C LYS A 165 -46.41 21.81 14.39
N ASP A 166 -47.19 22.54 15.19
CA ASP A 166 -48.20 23.47 14.70
C ASP A 166 -47.61 24.85 14.36
N ALA A 167 -48.46 25.76 13.86
CA ALA A 167 -48.10 27.12 13.46
C ALA A 167 -47.48 28.00 14.57
N SER A 168 -47.58 27.60 15.85
CA SER A 168 -46.92 28.29 16.98
C SER A 168 -45.53 27.72 17.31
N GLY A 169 -45.11 26.65 16.62
CA GLY A 169 -43.88 25.91 16.92
C GLY A 169 -44.02 24.88 18.04
N LYS A 170 -45.21 24.75 18.65
CA LYS A 170 -45.53 23.72 19.65
C LYS A 170 -45.51 22.34 18.99
N VAL A 171 -44.86 21.37 19.64
CA VAL A 171 -44.90 19.95 19.25
C VAL A 171 -46.31 19.40 19.51
N VAL A 172 -46.91 18.80 18.48
CA VAL A 172 -48.22 18.13 18.55
C VAL A 172 -48.11 16.60 18.40
N GLY A 173 -46.93 16.09 18.06
CA GLY A 173 -46.61 14.66 18.09
C GLY A 173 -45.14 14.40 17.71
N GLU A 174 -44.63 13.24 18.11
CA GLU A 174 -43.34 12.71 17.67
C GLU A 174 -43.56 11.39 16.94
N TYR A 175 -42.83 11.20 15.85
CA TYR A 175 -43.02 10.08 14.92
C TYR A 175 -41.68 9.49 14.48
N LYS A 176 -41.67 8.21 14.12
CA LYS A 176 -40.55 7.56 13.44
C LYS A 176 -41.03 6.91 12.15
N THR A 177 -40.19 6.93 11.12
CA THR A 177 -40.49 6.27 9.86
C THR A 177 -40.46 4.75 10.01
N ASP A 178 -41.45 4.08 9.43
CA ASP A 178 -41.56 2.62 9.46
C ASP A 178 -40.65 1.93 8.42
N LYS A 179 -40.80 0.62 8.26
CA LYS A 179 -40.07 -0.21 7.27
C LYS A 179 -40.28 0.21 5.82
N ASN A 180 -41.37 0.92 5.52
CA ASN A 180 -41.69 1.49 4.21
C ASN A 180 -41.18 2.93 4.07
N GLY A 181 -40.48 3.45 5.10
CA GLY A 181 -40.06 4.84 5.20
C GLY A 181 -41.20 5.80 5.54
N GLU A 182 -42.36 5.31 6.00
CA GLU A 182 -43.57 6.13 6.12
C GLU A 182 -43.82 6.65 7.54
N ILE A 183 -44.36 7.88 7.60
CA ILE A 183 -45.08 8.44 8.74
C ILE A 183 -46.48 8.80 8.25
N ASN A 184 -47.52 8.29 8.91
CA ASN A 184 -48.92 8.55 8.58
C ASN A 184 -49.64 9.14 9.80
N VAL A 185 -50.07 10.41 9.70
CA VAL A 185 -50.78 11.13 10.77
C VAL A 185 -52.17 11.52 10.29
N LYS A 186 -53.19 11.23 11.10
CA LYS A 186 -54.61 11.41 10.75
C LYS A 186 -55.28 12.49 11.61
N ASP A 187 -56.43 12.94 11.13
CA ASP A 187 -57.39 13.81 11.85
C ASP A 187 -56.78 15.13 12.38
N LEU A 188 -55.73 15.62 11.72
CA LEU A 188 -55.15 16.94 11.96
C LEU A 188 -56.17 18.03 11.63
N ALA A 189 -56.39 18.95 12.56
CA ALA A 189 -57.29 20.08 12.35
C ALA A 189 -56.78 21.04 11.25
N TYR A 190 -57.68 21.88 10.73
CA TYR A 190 -57.32 22.98 9.84
C TYR A 190 -56.21 23.86 10.45
N GLY A 191 -55.12 24.04 9.70
CA GLY A 191 -53.97 24.80 10.18
C GLY A 191 -52.67 24.52 9.41
N LYS A 192 -51.64 25.30 9.73
CA LYS A 192 -50.27 25.10 9.23
C LYS A 192 -49.47 24.25 10.22
N TYR A 193 -48.61 23.39 9.67
CA TYR A 193 -47.78 22.46 10.39
C TYR A 193 -46.38 22.37 9.78
N SER A 194 -45.41 21.87 10.53
CA SER A 194 -44.10 21.46 9.97
C SER A 194 -43.59 20.15 10.60
N PHE A 195 -42.96 19.32 9.78
CA PHE A 195 -42.11 18.22 10.26
C PHE A 195 -40.67 18.70 10.40
N VAL A 196 -40.00 18.32 11.48
CA VAL A 196 -38.59 18.63 11.78
C VAL A 196 -37.84 17.35 12.09
N GLU A 197 -36.82 16.99 11.30
CA GLU A 197 -36.01 15.79 11.58
C GLU A 197 -35.16 16.02 12.83
N LYS A 198 -35.19 15.05 13.75
CA LYS A 198 -34.51 15.07 15.05
C LYS A 198 -33.36 14.07 15.12
N ALA A 199 -33.49 12.96 14.41
CA ALA A 199 -32.43 11.98 14.19
C ALA A 199 -32.62 11.37 12.79
N SER A 200 -31.56 11.37 11.99
CA SER A 200 -31.55 10.69 10.70
C SER A 200 -31.42 9.17 10.86
N PRO A 201 -31.79 8.39 9.83
CA PRO A 201 -31.45 6.97 9.75
C PRO A 201 -29.94 6.74 9.82
N ASN A 202 -29.52 5.58 10.32
CA ASN A 202 -28.10 5.26 10.46
C ASN A 202 -27.35 5.35 9.12
N GLY A 203 -26.22 6.05 9.09
CA GLY A 203 -25.45 6.31 7.87
C GLY A 203 -25.95 7.45 6.98
N TYR A 204 -26.91 8.28 7.44
CA TYR A 204 -27.41 9.45 6.70
C TYR A 204 -27.19 10.77 7.44
N VAL A 205 -26.98 11.83 6.67
CA VAL A 205 -26.88 13.21 7.17
C VAL A 205 -28.24 13.66 7.71
N LEU A 206 -28.26 14.32 8.86
CA LEU A 206 -29.46 14.92 9.49
C LEU A 206 -29.88 16.20 8.76
N VAL A 207 -31.13 16.26 8.28
CA VAL A 207 -31.68 17.44 7.61
C VAL A 207 -32.33 18.38 8.62
N LYS A 208 -31.75 19.57 8.80
CA LYS A 208 -32.25 20.59 9.75
C LYS A 208 -33.35 21.50 9.19
N GLU A 209 -33.62 21.42 7.89
CA GLU A 209 -34.70 22.17 7.24
C GLU A 209 -36.07 21.55 7.56
N GLN A 210 -37.10 22.37 7.67
CA GLN A 210 -38.43 21.93 8.09
C GLN A 210 -39.36 21.73 6.88
N ILE A 211 -40.08 20.61 6.85
CA ILE A 211 -41.05 20.33 5.79
C ILE A 211 -42.41 20.90 6.21
N VAL A 212 -42.75 22.07 5.67
CA VAL A 212 -43.97 22.83 6.01
C VAL A 212 -45.15 22.40 5.15
N PHE A 213 -46.34 22.23 5.75
CA PHE A 213 -47.59 21.92 5.05
C PHE A 213 -48.82 22.58 5.71
N GLU A 214 -49.99 22.50 5.09
CA GLU A 214 -51.21 23.17 5.56
C GLU A 214 -52.47 22.33 5.25
N ILE A 215 -53.29 22.06 6.27
CA ILE A 215 -54.58 21.38 6.14
C ILE A 215 -55.65 22.41 5.81
N LYS A 216 -56.27 22.29 4.62
CA LYS A 216 -57.30 23.23 4.10
C LYS A 216 -58.64 22.59 3.74
N GLU A 217 -58.64 21.32 3.41
CA GLU A 217 -59.76 20.59 2.82
C GLU A 217 -60.07 19.35 3.65
N ASN A 218 -61.35 19.07 3.89
CA ASN A 218 -61.75 18.00 4.79
C ASN A 218 -61.53 16.61 4.16
N GLY A 219 -60.99 15.66 4.94
CA GLY A 219 -60.66 14.31 4.49
C GLY A 219 -59.44 14.21 3.57
N LYS A 220 -58.79 15.34 3.22
CA LYS A 220 -57.64 15.35 2.32
C LYS A 220 -56.40 14.76 2.98
N ILE A 221 -55.68 13.91 2.26
CA ILE A 221 -54.34 13.45 2.61
C ILE A 221 -53.34 14.34 1.88
N ILE A 222 -52.41 14.94 2.61
CA ILE A 222 -51.25 15.63 2.06
C ILE A 222 -50.09 14.63 1.98
N GLU A 223 -49.49 14.44 0.81
CA GLU A 223 -48.33 13.58 0.63
C GLU A 223 -47.04 14.43 0.57
N LEU A 224 -46.02 14.03 1.31
CA LEU A 224 -44.74 14.72 1.47
C LEU A 224 -43.57 13.75 1.23
N LEU A 225 -42.49 14.25 0.64
CA LEU A 225 -41.24 13.50 0.44
C LEU A 225 -40.11 14.13 1.26
N ALA A 226 -39.35 13.29 1.96
CA ALA A 226 -38.22 13.70 2.80
C ALA A 226 -36.95 12.94 2.38
N VAL A 227 -36.01 13.63 1.74
CA VAL A 227 -34.74 13.06 1.23
C VAL A 227 -33.60 13.28 2.21
N ASN A 228 -32.73 12.28 2.45
CA ASN A 228 -31.44 12.50 3.12
C ASN A 228 -30.31 11.95 2.25
N HIS A 229 -29.15 12.59 2.32
CA HIS A 229 -27.92 12.09 1.71
C HIS A 229 -27.26 11.04 2.60
N LEU A 230 -26.69 9.99 1.99
CA LEU A 230 -25.75 9.12 2.67
C LEU A 230 -24.55 9.92 3.19
N ILE A 231 -24.09 9.60 4.38
CA ILE A 231 -22.79 10.03 4.88
C ILE A 231 -21.71 9.38 4.00
N LYS A 232 -20.82 10.21 3.46
CA LYS A 232 -19.66 9.79 2.66
C LYS A 232 -18.39 10.48 3.15
N GLY A 233 -17.25 9.82 3.03
CA GLY A 233 -15.94 10.35 3.41
C GLY A 233 -14.81 9.70 2.62
N ASP A 234 -13.57 10.12 2.90
CA ASP A 234 -12.40 9.84 2.07
C ASP A 234 -11.27 9.19 2.89
N LEU A 235 -10.49 8.32 2.25
CA LEU A 235 -9.22 7.82 2.77
C LEU A 235 -8.05 8.37 1.94
N GLU A 236 -7.06 8.97 2.62
CA GLU A 236 -5.79 9.42 2.04
C GLU A 236 -4.64 8.61 2.67
N ILE A 237 -4.03 7.73 1.88
CA ILE A 237 -2.87 6.93 2.30
C ILE A 237 -1.61 7.61 1.78
N THR A 238 -0.68 7.93 2.69
CA THR A 238 0.67 8.41 2.33
C THR A 238 1.68 7.27 2.48
N LYS A 239 2.35 6.93 1.39
CA LYS A 239 3.34 5.85 1.28
C LYS A 239 4.75 6.38 1.40
N VAL A 240 5.50 5.82 2.33
CA VAL A 240 6.85 6.27 2.66
C VAL A 240 7.82 5.12 2.87
N ASP A 241 9.11 5.41 2.81
CA ASP A 241 10.16 4.47 3.21
C ASP A 241 10.15 4.30 4.75
N VAL A 242 10.45 3.09 5.22
CA VAL A 242 10.64 2.79 6.65
C VAL A 242 11.84 3.53 7.23
N ALA A 243 12.93 3.67 6.48
CA ALA A 243 14.17 4.31 6.91
C ALA A 243 14.11 5.85 6.78
N ASP A 244 13.41 6.38 5.77
CA ASP A 244 13.15 7.82 5.62
C ASP A 244 11.67 8.12 5.35
N GLY A 245 10.98 8.67 6.35
CA GLY A 245 9.59 9.10 6.22
C GLY A 245 9.36 10.25 5.24
N ASN A 246 10.41 10.90 4.73
CA ASN A 246 10.31 11.93 3.69
C ASN A 246 10.33 11.35 2.28
N ASN A 247 11.11 10.30 2.03
CA ASN A 247 11.07 9.53 0.79
C ASN A 247 9.64 9.01 0.52
N LYS A 248 9.08 9.37 -0.63
CA LYS A 248 7.69 9.07 -1.01
C LYS A 248 7.65 8.01 -2.10
N LEU A 249 6.80 7.00 -1.93
CA LEU A 249 6.85 5.80 -2.76
C LEU A 249 5.65 5.75 -3.74
N PRO A 250 5.86 6.05 -5.03
CA PRO A 250 4.82 5.94 -6.05
C PRO A 250 4.56 4.48 -6.47
N ASN A 251 3.42 4.24 -7.10
CA ASN A 251 2.99 2.95 -7.66
C ASN A 251 2.70 1.80 -6.66
N ALA A 252 2.72 2.03 -5.34
CA ALA A 252 2.13 1.09 -4.38
C ALA A 252 0.63 0.94 -4.67
N GLU A 253 0.11 -0.28 -4.76
CA GLU A 253 -1.31 -0.54 -4.98
C GLU A 253 -1.98 -0.95 -3.67
N PHE A 254 -3.03 -0.22 -3.28
CA PHE A 254 -3.88 -0.56 -2.14
C PHE A 254 -5.24 -1.06 -2.62
N THR A 255 -5.79 -2.03 -1.89
CA THR A 255 -7.17 -2.52 -2.06
C THR A 255 -7.96 -2.30 -0.77
N ILE A 256 -9.14 -1.69 -0.88
CA ILE A 256 -10.09 -1.48 0.22
C ILE A 256 -11.18 -2.55 0.18
N TYR A 257 -11.54 -3.07 1.34
CA TYR A 257 -12.58 -4.09 1.56
C TYR A 257 -13.59 -3.57 2.59
N ASN A 258 -14.86 -3.93 2.45
CA ASN A 258 -15.91 -3.59 3.43
C ASN A 258 -15.91 -4.56 4.64
N GLU A 259 -16.76 -4.30 5.63
CA GLU A 259 -16.94 -5.15 6.82
C GLU A 259 -17.32 -6.62 6.50
N ALA A 260 -17.83 -6.92 5.30
CA ALA A 260 -18.10 -8.28 4.82
C ALA A 260 -16.92 -8.92 4.04
N GLY A 261 -15.74 -8.28 4.03
CA GLY A 261 -14.54 -8.77 3.33
C GLY A 261 -14.60 -8.65 1.80
N LYS A 262 -15.61 -8.00 1.23
CA LYS A 262 -15.73 -7.79 -0.22
C LYS A 262 -14.91 -6.57 -0.65
N GLU A 263 -14.13 -6.72 -1.72
CA GLU A 263 -13.44 -5.61 -2.39
C GLU A 263 -14.41 -4.49 -2.79
N VAL A 264 -14.01 -3.25 -2.52
CA VAL A 264 -14.76 -2.01 -2.79
C VAL A 264 -14.10 -1.20 -3.90
N VAL A 265 -12.78 -1.00 -3.80
CA VAL A 265 -12.01 -0.14 -4.71
C VAL A 265 -10.51 -0.45 -4.60
N LYS A 266 -9.77 -0.24 -5.71
CA LYS A 266 -8.31 -0.24 -5.76
C LYS A 266 -7.77 1.11 -6.20
N GLY A 267 -6.57 1.46 -5.77
CA GLY A 267 -5.90 2.71 -6.10
C GLY A 267 -4.40 2.61 -5.93
N LYS A 268 -3.66 3.38 -6.71
CA LYS A 268 -2.19 3.46 -6.64
C LYS A 268 -1.73 4.80 -6.09
N THR A 269 -0.54 4.81 -5.49
CA THR A 269 0.10 6.03 -5.02
C THR A 269 0.68 6.84 -6.18
N ASP A 270 0.45 8.15 -6.16
CA ASP A 270 0.99 9.12 -7.11
C ASP A 270 2.50 9.39 -6.89
N ASP A 271 3.08 10.28 -7.70
CA ASP A 271 4.49 10.72 -7.60
C ASP A 271 4.86 11.38 -6.25
N LYS A 272 3.88 11.67 -5.38
CA LYS A 272 4.04 12.19 -4.01
C LYS A 272 3.81 11.11 -2.95
N GLY A 273 3.66 9.86 -3.38
CA GLY A 273 3.35 8.71 -2.53
C GLY A 273 1.92 8.70 -2.02
N ILE A 274 0.98 9.45 -2.62
CA ILE A 274 -0.39 9.58 -2.09
C ILE A 274 -1.37 8.75 -2.91
N ALA A 275 -2.12 7.87 -2.26
CA ALA A 275 -3.32 7.23 -2.82
C ALA A 275 -4.56 7.83 -2.16
N LYS A 276 -5.55 8.22 -2.96
CA LYS A 276 -6.83 8.79 -2.49
C LYS A 276 -8.01 7.94 -2.89
N PHE A 277 -8.93 7.75 -1.96
CA PHE A 277 -10.16 7.00 -2.13
C PHE A 277 -11.33 7.85 -1.66
N GLU A 278 -11.99 8.51 -2.60
CA GLU A 278 -13.02 9.50 -2.30
C GLU A 278 -14.43 8.89 -2.22
N LYS A 279 -15.32 9.54 -1.45
CA LYS A 279 -16.77 9.29 -1.41
C LYS A 279 -17.16 7.87 -0.96
N LEU A 280 -16.31 7.22 -0.16
CA LEU A 280 -16.61 5.96 0.50
C LEU A 280 -17.84 6.15 1.41
N PRO A 281 -18.89 5.30 1.30
CA PRO A 281 -20.05 5.38 2.19
C PRO A 281 -19.70 5.18 3.67
N PHE A 282 -20.58 5.64 4.55
CA PHE A 282 -20.57 5.30 5.98
C PHE A 282 -20.38 3.79 6.22
N GLY A 283 -19.54 3.44 7.20
CA GLY A 283 -19.30 2.06 7.61
C GLY A 283 -17.84 1.76 7.94
N LYS A 284 -17.59 0.50 8.30
CA LYS A 284 -16.25 -0.03 8.59
C LYS A 284 -15.60 -0.65 7.35
N TYR A 285 -14.30 -0.46 7.26
CA TYR A 285 -13.47 -0.94 6.16
C TYR A 285 -12.15 -1.49 6.68
N THR A 286 -11.57 -2.38 5.89
CA THR A 286 -10.15 -2.75 5.98
C THR A 286 -9.44 -2.43 4.68
N TYR A 287 -8.12 -2.27 4.73
CA TYR A 287 -7.30 -2.20 3.53
C TYR A 287 -5.95 -2.85 3.78
N LYS A 288 -5.30 -3.28 2.70
CA LYS A 288 -3.92 -3.77 2.69
C LYS A 288 -3.23 -3.33 1.42
N GLU A 289 -1.91 -3.35 1.43
CA GLU A 289 -1.15 -3.31 0.19
C GLU A 289 -1.38 -4.61 -0.61
N THR A 290 -1.40 -4.47 -1.93
CA THR A 290 -1.56 -5.58 -2.88
C THR A 290 -0.48 -5.62 -3.96
N VAL A 291 0.26 -4.51 -4.16
CA VAL A 291 1.49 -4.47 -4.96
C VAL A 291 2.44 -3.46 -4.31
N ALA A 292 3.66 -3.90 -3.98
CA ALA A 292 4.70 -3.04 -3.42
C ALA A 292 5.30 -2.09 -4.49
N PRO A 293 5.85 -0.93 -4.09
CA PRO A 293 6.74 -0.14 -4.96
C PRO A 293 7.93 -0.96 -5.47
N LYS A 294 8.44 -0.62 -6.66
CA LYS A 294 9.62 -1.31 -7.22
C LYS A 294 10.83 -1.14 -6.31
N GLY A 295 11.40 -2.25 -5.84
CA GLY A 295 12.55 -2.26 -4.93
C GLY A 295 12.16 -2.30 -3.45
N TYR A 296 10.89 -2.49 -3.12
CA TYR A 296 10.37 -2.57 -1.75
C TYR A 296 9.69 -3.93 -1.49
N VAL A 297 9.72 -4.36 -0.23
CA VAL A 297 9.05 -5.55 0.28
C VAL A 297 7.57 -5.23 0.51
N LEU A 298 6.68 -6.10 0.04
CA LEU A 298 5.23 -5.96 0.21
C LEU A 298 4.85 -5.91 1.69
N ASN A 299 4.09 -4.89 2.08
CA ASN A 299 3.56 -4.81 3.44
C ASN A 299 2.31 -5.70 3.59
N GLU A 300 2.47 -6.85 4.26
CA GLU A 300 1.40 -7.82 4.54
C GLU A 300 0.40 -7.36 5.63
N GLU A 301 0.62 -6.21 6.28
CA GLU A 301 -0.26 -5.67 7.33
C GLU A 301 -1.65 -5.29 6.79
N THR A 302 -2.70 -5.62 7.55
CA THR A 302 -4.08 -5.24 7.24
C THR A 302 -4.55 -4.17 8.21
N PHE A 303 -4.81 -2.99 7.67
CA PHE A 303 -5.26 -1.80 8.40
C PHE A 303 -6.78 -1.71 8.42
N SER A 304 -7.35 -1.00 9.39
CA SER A 304 -8.79 -0.77 9.52
C SER A 304 -9.14 0.71 9.68
N PHE A 305 -10.28 1.15 9.14
CA PHE A 305 -10.83 2.50 9.34
C PHE A 305 -12.36 2.49 9.31
N GLU A 306 -12.99 3.59 9.74
CA GLU A 306 -14.45 3.71 9.84
C GLU A 306 -14.91 5.13 9.48
N ILE A 307 -15.75 5.26 8.44
CA ILE A 307 -16.36 6.52 8.02
C ILE A 307 -17.63 6.75 8.84
N LYS A 308 -17.64 7.83 9.63
CA LYS A 308 -18.70 8.21 10.59
C LYS A 308 -19.35 9.55 10.28
N GLU A 309 -18.58 10.49 9.74
CA GLU A 309 -19.01 11.87 9.50
C GLU A 309 -18.93 12.23 8.02
N ASN A 310 -19.81 13.12 7.57
CA ASN A 310 -19.90 13.46 6.15
C ASN A 310 -18.81 14.49 5.77
N GLY A 311 -17.98 14.14 4.79
CA GLY A 311 -16.75 14.89 4.46
C GLY A 311 -15.57 14.57 5.38
N GLN A 312 -15.64 13.50 6.18
CA GLN A 312 -14.52 13.04 6.99
C GLN A 312 -13.36 12.56 6.08
N ILE A 313 -12.17 13.13 6.25
CA ILE A 313 -10.94 12.69 5.57
C ILE A 313 -10.05 11.96 6.58
N ILE A 314 -9.89 10.66 6.40
CA ILE A 314 -9.00 9.82 7.21
C ILE A 314 -7.61 9.78 6.56
N LYS A 315 -6.55 10.06 7.33
CA LYS A 315 -5.17 10.11 6.83
C LYS A 315 -4.32 9.05 7.50
N HIS A 316 -3.81 8.08 6.72
CA HIS A 316 -2.92 7.02 7.20
C HIS A 316 -1.54 7.15 6.55
N ILE A 317 -0.49 6.72 7.27
CA ILE A 317 0.88 6.63 6.73
C ILE A 317 1.28 5.15 6.76
N VAL A 318 1.60 4.59 5.60
CA VAL A 318 1.97 3.16 5.44
C VAL A 318 3.39 3.08 4.91
N LYS A 319 4.25 2.34 5.62
CA LYS A 319 5.68 2.26 5.33
C LYS A 319 6.07 0.93 4.68
N ASP A 320 7.05 0.95 3.79
CA ASP A 320 7.72 -0.27 3.29
C ASP A 320 9.20 -0.28 3.61
N GLU A 321 9.74 -1.49 3.70
CA GLU A 321 11.17 -1.74 3.79
C GLU A 321 11.70 -1.99 2.38
N LYS A 322 12.86 -1.43 2.05
CA LYS A 322 13.53 -1.75 0.79
C LYS A 322 13.91 -3.24 0.75
N ILE A 323 13.96 -3.81 -0.45
CA ILE A 323 14.59 -5.11 -0.69
C ILE A 323 16.10 -4.91 -0.55
N PRO A 324 16.79 -5.59 0.39
CA PRO A 324 18.23 -5.46 0.54
C PRO A 324 19.01 -5.99 -0.66
N SER A 325 20.24 -5.51 -0.81
CA SER A 325 21.22 -6.11 -1.73
C SER A 325 22.49 -6.51 -0.96
N ILE A 326 23.12 -7.59 -1.40
CA ILE A 326 24.43 -8.03 -0.93
C ILE A 326 25.42 -8.16 -2.10
N GLU A 327 26.67 -7.81 -1.83
CA GLU A 327 27.83 -7.97 -2.72
C GLU A 327 28.89 -8.74 -1.92
N THR A 328 29.37 -9.86 -2.45
CA THR A 328 30.13 -10.86 -1.66
C THR A 328 31.52 -11.11 -2.24
N LYS A 329 32.45 -11.61 -1.42
CA LYS A 329 33.84 -11.87 -1.83
C LYS A 329 34.53 -12.93 -0.96
N ALA A 330 34.65 -14.14 -1.50
CA ALA A 330 35.31 -15.29 -0.87
C ALA A 330 36.83 -15.33 -1.09
N THR A 331 37.62 -15.53 -0.04
CA THR A 331 39.10 -15.61 -0.08
C THR A 331 39.63 -16.62 0.94
N ASP A 332 40.88 -17.09 0.80
CA ASP A 332 41.58 -17.75 1.91
C ASP A 332 41.68 -16.77 3.09
N LYS A 333 41.19 -17.16 4.27
CA LYS A 333 41.27 -16.35 5.48
C LYS A 333 42.71 -16.08 5.94
N THR A 334 43.64 -16.95 5.55
CA THR A 334 45.06 -16.92 5.95
C THR A 334 45.80 -15.74 5.32
N ASP A 335 45.41 -15.31 4.12
CA ASP A 335 46.15 -14.28 3.37
C ASP A 335 45.33 -13.38 2.41
N GLY A 336 44.02 -13.62 2.25
CA GLY A 336 43.15 -12.84 1.36
C GLY A 336 43.30 -13.19 -0.13
N THR A 337 43.96 -14.28 -0.49
CA THR A 337 44.13 -14.74 -1.87
C THR A 337 42.93 -15.56 -2.38
N LYS A 338 43.01 -15.99 -3.65
CA LYS A 338 42.01 -16.79 -4.37
C LYS A 338 42.43 -18.23 -4.62
N GLU A 339 43.66 -18.57 -4.23
CA GLU A 339 44.29 -19.86 -4.52
C GLU A 339 44.91 -20.37 -3.23
N MET A 340 44.68 -21.63 -2.88
CA MET A 340 45.20 -22.22 -1.64
C MET A 340 45.58 -23.69 -1.82
N HIS A 341 46.43 -24.22 -0.95
CA HIS A 341 46.77 -25.65 -0.94
C HIS A 341 45.77 -26.45 -0.10
N THR A 342 45.61 -27.72 -0.42
CA THR A 342 44.73 -28.62 0.34
C THR A 342 45.31 -28.96 1.71
N SER A 343 44.46 -28.97 2.75
CA SER A 343 44.85 -29.39 4.09
C SER A 343 43.66 -29.95 4.87
N LYS A 344 43.94 -30.62 6.00
CA LYS A 344 42.91 -31.14 6.92
C LYS A 344 42.05 -30.07 7.60
N SER A 345 42.44 -28.80 7.51
CA SER A 345 41.73 -27.68 8.11
C SER A 345 42.08 -26.39 7.37
N VAL A 346 41.35 -26.10 6.29
CA VAL A 346 41.39 -24.81 5.61
C VAL A 346 40.26 -23.91 6.10
N THR A 347 40.36 -22.59 5.92
CA THR A 347 39.23 -21.67 6.15
C THR A 347 39.08 -20.69 4.99
N ILE A 348 37.97 -20.80 4.26
CA ILE A 348 37.55 -19.76 3.33
C ILE A 348 36.78 -18.70 4.13
N GLN A 349 37.18 -17.44 4.03
CA GLN A 349 36.42 -16.30 4.54
C GLN A 349 35.70 -15.62 3.38
N ASP A 350 34.37 -15.55 3.46
CA ASP A 350 33.58 -14.67 2.62
C ASP A 350 33.33 -13.32 3.32
N LYS A 351 33.44 -12.22 2.57
CA LYS A 351 33.07 -10.87 3.03
C LYS A 351 31.79 -10.44 2.33
N VAL A 352 30.70 -10.37 3.09
CA VAL A 352 29.41 -9.85 2.63
C VAL A 352 29.31 -8.35 2.92
N GLU A 353 29.34 -7.53 1.88
CA GLU A 353 28.90 -6.13 1.95
C GLU A 353 27.38 -6.09 1.74
N TYR A 354 26.66 -5.35 2.58
CA TYR A 354 25.20 -5.25 2.55
C TYR A 354 24.75 -3.79 2.40
N LYS A 355 23.58 -3.59 1.79
CA LYS A 355 22.97 -2.27 1.58
C LYS A 355 21.47 -2.29 1.93
N ASP A 356 20.98 -1.13 2.39
CA ASP A 356 19.57 -0.87 2.72
C ASP A 356 18.94 -1.78 3.80
N LEU A 357 19.74 -2.29 4.76
CA LEU A 357 19.21 -3.02 5.92
C LEU A 357 18.56 -2.08 6.95
N GLN A 358 17.43 -2.52 7.52
CA GLN A 358 16.80 -1.84 8.65
C GLN A 358 17.67 -1.97 9.92
N VAL A 359 18.27 -0.85 10.34
CA VAL A 359 19.09 -0.75 11.56
C VAL A 359 18.34 -1.25 12.78
N GLY A 360 19.02 -2.01 13.65
CA GLY A 360 18.46 -2.48 14.91
C GLY A 360 17.55 -3.73 14.82
N LYS A 361 17.41 -4.36 13.65
CA LYS A 361 16.80 -5.70 13.52
C LYS A 361 17.84 -6.81 13.43
N GLU A 362 17.52 -7.99 13.93
CA GLU A 362 18.33 -9.18 13.69
C GLU A 362 18.12 -9.69 12.25
N TYR A 363 19.23 -9.98 11.57
CA TYR A 363 19.28 -10.73 10.32
C TYR A 363 20.08 -12.01 10.55
N THR A 364 19.74 -13.07 9.81
CA THR A 364 20.56 -14.28 9.72
C THR A 364 21.19 -14.33 8.33
N LEU A 365 22.52 -14.24 8.25
CA LEU A 365 23.25 -14.56 7.04
C LEU A 365 23.59 -16.05 7.07
N LYS A 366 23.20 -16.78 6.03
CA LYS A 366 23.62 -18.16 5.77
C LYS A 366 24.47 -18.21 4.52
N GLY A 367 25.37 -19.17 4.44
CA GLY A 367 26.06 -19.48 3.19
C GLY A 367 26.46 -20.94 3.11
N LYS A 368 26.79 -21.37 1.88
CA LYS A 368 27.17 -22.75 1.54
C LYS A 368 28.23 -22.75 0.46
N LEU A 369 29.21 -23.66 0.57
CA LEU A 369 30.15 -23.90 -0.51
C LEU A 369 29.51 -24.78 -1.58
N MET A 370 29.70 -24.42 -2.84
CA MET A 370 29.27 -25.13 -4.03
C MET A 370 30.50 -25.65 -4.78
N ASN A 371 30.49 -26.92 -5.18
CA ASN A 371 31.47 -27.46 -6.11
C ASN A 371 31.15 -26.94 -7.52
N LYS A 372 32.09 -26.19 -8.12
CA LYS A 372 31.87 -25.44 -9.36
C LYS A 372 31.65 -26.31 -10.59
N GLU A 373 32.39 -27.42 -10.67
CA GLU A 373 32.34 -28.40 -11.76
C GLU A 373 30.99 -29.13 -11.85
N THR A 374 30.34 -29.37 -10.72
CA THR A 374 29.08 -30.14 -10.64
C THR A 374 27.84 -29.29 -10.36
N ASN A 375 28.02 -28.01 -10.00
CA ASN A 375 26.96 -27.09 -9.52
C ASN A 375 26.09 -27.69 -8.40
N LYS A 376 26.74 -28.35 -7.43
CA LYS A 376 26.11 -28.96 -6.25
C LYS A 376 26.79 -28.46 -4.97
N PRO A 377 26.12 -28.51 -3.81
CA PRO A 377 26.77 -28.27 -2.53
C PRO A 377 28.03 -29.13 -2.35
N LEU A 378 29.09 -28.52 -1.82
CA LEU A 378 30.33 -29.22 -1.47
C LEU A 378 30.08 -30.10 -0.25
N VAL A 379 30.19 -31.42 -0.42
CA VAL A 379 30.00 -32.39 0.64
C VAL A 379 31.36 -32.88 1.14
N VAL A 380 31.65 -32.63 2.42
CA VAL A 380 32.85 -33.09 3.13
C VAL A 380 32.41 -33.95 4.30
N ASN A 381 33.02 -35.14 4.46
CA ASN A 381 32.68 -36.10 5.52
C ASN A 381 31.16 -36.40 5.64
N GLY A 382 30.46 -36.43 4.51
CA GLY A 382 29.02 -36.73 4.43
C GLY A 382 28.08 -35.57 4.82
N LYS A 383 28.58 -34.33 4.96
CA LYS A 383 27.78 -33.13 5.24
C LYS A 383 28.11 -32.00 4.26
N GLU A 384 27.13 -31.17 3.95
CA GLU A 384 27.38 -29.93 3.19
C GLU A 384 28.24 -28.95 4.01
N VAL A 385 29.18 -28.26 3.37
CA VAL A 385 29.98 -27.23 4.02
C VAL A 385 29.20 -25.91 4.03
N THR A 386 28.51 -25.67 5.15
CA THR A 386 27.67 -24.50 5.38
C THR A 386 28.15 -23.68 6.59
N ALA A 387 27.91 -22.38 6.57
CA ALA A 387 28.11 -21.51 7.73
C ALA A 387 26.89 -20.58 7.91
N GLU A 388 26.62 -20.16 9.15
CA GLU A 388 25.60 -19.15 9.42
C GLU A 388 26.02 -18.22 10.56
N THR A 389 25.53 -16.98 10.52
CA THR A 389 25.74 -15.99 11.57
C THR A 389 24.51 -15.10 11.73
N LYS A 390 24.27 -14.66 12.97
CA LYS A 390 23.21 -13.71 13.32
C LYS A 390 23.82 -12.37 13.70
N PHE A 391 23.28 -11.29 13.14
CA PHE A 391 23.78 -9.94 13.39
C PHE A 391 22.68 -8.90 13.37
N THR A 392 22.94 -7.80 14.08
CA THR A 392 22.07 -6.62 14.09
C THR A 392 22.87 -5.43 13.54
N PRO A 393 22.53 -4.90 12.34
CA PRO A 393 23.30 -3.84 11.72
C PRO A 393 23.10 -2.53 12.49
N LYS A 394 24.22 -1.82 12.70
CA LYS A 394 24.26 -0.49 13.34
C LYS A 394 24.04 0.65 12.32
N GLU A 395 24.35 0.38 11.07
CA GLU A 395 24.20 1.26 9.91
C GLU A 395 23.53 0.45 8.80
N ALA A 396 22.72 1.11 7.95
CA ALA A 396 21.92 0.42 6.93
C ALA A 396 22.76 -0.21 5.81
N ASN A 397 23.97 0.34 5.59
CA ASN A 397 24.99 -0.21 4.72
C ASN A 397 26.19 -0.61 5.58
N GLY A 398 26.94 -1.63 5.18
CA GLY A 398 28.09 -2.10 5.95
C GLY A 398 28.62 -3.43 5.43
N SER A 399 29.38 -4.14 6.27
CA SER A 399 29.87 -5.48 5.92
C SER A 399 30.00 -6.41 7.12
N ILE A 400 29.85 -7.71 6.88
CA ILE A 400 30.10 -8.81 7.81
C ILE A 400 30.95 -9.88 7.11
N THR A 401 31.62 -10.74 7.87
CA THR A 401 32.37 -11.90 7.33
C THR A 401 31.75 -13.21 7.78
N LEU A 402 31.83 -14.22 6.91
CA LEU A 402 31.35 -15.58 7.15
C LEU A 402 32.49 -16.57 6.88
N ASP A 403 32.88 -17.33 7.89
CA ASP A 403 34.03 -18.24 7.83
C ASP A 403 33.59 -19.70 7.64
N PHE A 404 34.17 -20.38 6.64
CA PHE A 404 33.92 -21.78 6.30
C PHE A 404 35.17 -22.61 6.58
N THR A 405 35.23 -23.28 7.73
CA THR A 405 36.36 -24.15 8.11
C THR A 405 36.03 -25.63 7.83
N PHE A 406 36.87 -26.32 7.06
CA PHE A 406 36.64 -27.70 6.62
C PHE A 406 37.94 -28.44 6.24
N ASP A 407 37.83 -29.76 6.08
CA ASP A 407 38.88 -30.61 5.51
C ASP A 407 38.82 -30.54 3.98
N ALA A 408 39.90 -30.07 3.34
CA ALA A 408 40.04 -29.94 1.90
C ALA A 408 40.93 -31.00 1.26
N THR A 409 41.33 -32.04 2.00
CA THR A 409 42.07 -33.19 1.45
C THR A 409 41.26 -33.84 0.32
N GLY A 410 41.85 -34.04 -0.86
CA GLY A 410 41.12 -34.60 -2.01
C GLY A 410 40.39 -33.56 -2.89
N LEU A 411 40.54 -32.25 -2.61
CA LEU A 411 40.01 -31.16 -3.43
C LEU A 411 41.06 -30.56 -4.38
N GLU A 412 42.20 -31.22 -4.58
CA GLU A 412 43.30 -30.71 -5.39
C GLU A 412 42.81 -30.39 -6.82
N GLU A 413 43.27 -29.27 -7.38
CA GLU A 413 42.88 -28.75 -8.70
C GLU A 413 41.40 -28.28 -8.82
N LYS A 414 40.55 -28.46 -7.79
CA LYS A 414 39.13 -28.08 -7.84
C LYS A 414 38.86 -26.61 -7.51
N GLU A 415 37.75 -26.10 -8.02
CA GLU A 415 37.21 -24.78 -7.70
C GLU A 415 35.91 -24.91 -6.87
N VAL A 416 35.80 -24.07 -5.85
CA VAL A 416 34.60 -23.94 -5.00
C VAL A 416 34.08 -22.51 -5.05
N VAL A 417 32.78 -22.33 -4.93
CA VAL A 417 32.09 -21.03 -4.99
C VAL A 417 31.19 -20.90 -3.78
N VAL A 418 31.21 -19.76 -3.09
CA VAL A 418 30.30 -19.51 -1.96
C VAL A 418 28.98 -18.95 -2.49
N PHE A 419 27.85 -19.48 -2.00
CA PHE A 419 26.51 -18.92 -2.21
C PHE A 419 25.97 -18.42 -0.86
N GLU A 420 25.29 -17.27 -0.87
CA GLU A 420 24.79 -16.58 0.32
C GLU A 420 23.28 -16.36 0.28
N GLU A 421 22.63 -16.53 1.43
CA GLU A 421 21.21 -16.24 1.66
C GLU A 421 21.11 -15.32 2.89
N LEU A 422 20.52 -14.13 2.73
CA LEU A 422 20.23 -13.23 3.84
C LEU A 422 18.75 -13.35 4.22
N LEU A 423 18.48 -13.60 5.49
CA LEU A 423 17.14 -13.81 6.03
C LEU A 423 16.80 -12.78 7.11
N LYS A 424 15.52 -12.39 7.15
CA LYS A 424 14.90 -11.57 8.20
C LYS A 424 13.61 -12.26 8.64
N ASP A 425 13.40 -12.37 9.95
CA ASP A 425 12.19 -13.00 10.54
C ASP A 425 11.89 -14.41 9.95
N GLY A 426 12.94 -15.13 9.52
CA GLY A 426 12.85 -16.46 8.87
C GLY A 426 12.53 -16.44 7.37
N LYS A 427 12.14 -15.31 6.78
CA LYS A 427 11.97 -15.15 5.32
C LYS A 427 13.31 -14.77 4.68
N VAL A 428 13.64 -15.34 3.51
CA VAL A 428 14.76 -14.87 2.68
C VAL A 428 14.42 -13.50 2.12
N VAL A 429 15.31 -12.52 2.29
CA VAL A 429 15.13 -11.14 1.79
C VAL A 429 16.02 -10.80 0.60
N THR A 430 17.19 -11.44 0.47
CA THR A 430 18.08 -11.32 -0.70
C THR A 430 19.09 -12.48 -0.74
N THR A 431 19.70 -12.74 -1.89
CA THR A 431 20.60 -13.88 -2.12
C THR A 431 21.69 -13.55 -3.14
N HIS A 432 22.88 -14.14 -2.99
CA HIS A 432 23.90 -14.21 -4.03
C HIS A 432 24.17 -15.69 -4.37
N ALA A 433 24.05 -16.06 -5.64
CA ALA A 433 24.03 -17.48 -6.05
C ALA A 433 24.40 -17.69 -7.53
N ASP A 434 25.55 -17.16 -7.98
CA ASP A 434 26.10 -17.45 -9.32
C ASP A 434 27.34 -18.36 -9.23
N ILE A 435 27.25 -19.56 -9.81
CA ILE A 435 28.33 -20.56 -9.87
C ILE A 435 29.52 -20.09 -10.74
N ASN A 436 29.37 -18.99 -11.49
CA ASN A 436 30.39 -18.41 -12.35
C ASN A 436 31.11 -17.21 -11.72
N ASP A 437 30.67 -16.75 -10.54
CA ASP A 437 31.20 -15.53 -9.93
C ASP A 437 32.68 -15.72 -9.51
N LYS A 438 33.54 -14.83 -10.02
CA LYS A 438 35.00 -14.85 -9.77
C LYS A 438 35.37 -14.15 -8.45
N GLY A 439 34.48 -13.29 -7.95
CA GLY A 439 34.44 -12.79 -6.58
C GLY A 439 34.12 -13.89 -5.57
N GLN A 440 33.29 -14.89 -5.91
CA GLN A 440 33.00 -16.05 -5.04
C GLN A 440 33.82 -17.31 -5.29
N THR A 441 34.49 -17.45 -6.45
CA THR A 441 35.39 -18.59 -6.71
C THR A 441 36.66 -18.53 -5.83
N VAL A 442 37.00 -19.65 -5.19
CA VAL A 442 38.33 -19.99 -4.64
C VAL A 442 38.81 -21.30 -5.29
N LYS A 443 40.09 -21.39 -5.64
CA LYS A 443 40.71 -22.55 -6.27
C LYS A 443 41.69 -23.26 -5.34
N PHE A 444 41.61 -24.58 -5.28
CA PHE A 444 42.67 -25.41 -4.72
C PHE A 444 43.74 -25.67 -5.79
N VAL A 445 44.97 -25.27 -5.51
CA VAL A 445 46.13 -25.54 -6.38
C VAL A 445 46.84 -26.82 -5.95
N LYS A 446 47.60 -27.40 -6.86
CA LYS A 446 48.38 -28.62 -6.64
C LYS A 446 49.77 -28.43 -7.22
N PRO A 447 50.72 -27.93 -6.41
CA PRO A 447 52.09 -27.81 -6.84
C PRO A 447 52.68 -29.12 -7.35
N SER A 448 53.66 -28.99 -8.23
CA SER A 448 54.58 -30.08 -8.55
C SER A 448 56.00 -29.54 -8.60
N VAL A 449 56.95 -30.37 -8.19
CA VAL A 449 58.38 -30.13 -8.39
C VAL A 449 58.97 -31.25 -9.24
N LYS A 450 59.97 -30.91 -10.04
CA LYS A 450 60.79 -31.85 -10.82
C LYS A 450 62.21 -31.35 -10.74
N THR A 451 63.15 -32.23 -10.44
CA THR A 451 64.52 -31.82 -10.09
C THR A 451 65.54 -32.43 -11.06
N THR A 452 66.77 -31.92 -11.05
CA THR A 452 67.83 -32.28 -12.01
C THR A 452 69.20 -31.99 -11.42
N ALA A 453 69.82 -33.06 -10.92
CA ALA A 453 71.12 -33.01 -10.24
C ALA A 453 72.29 -33.06 -11.23
N THR A 454 73.30 -32.21 -11.01
CA THR A 454 74.50 -32.10 -11.85
C THR A 454 75.75 -31.87 -11.02
N ASN A 455 76.92 -32.16 -11.59
CA ASN A 455 78.19 -31.69 -11.06
C ASN A 455 78.29 -30.17 -11.25
N LYS A 456 78.40 -29.39 -10.17
CA LYS A 456 78.47 -27.92 -10.26
C LYS A 456 79.70 -27.41 -11.03
N ALA A 457 80.77 -28.20 -11.12
CA ALA A 457 82.02 -27.79 -11.77
C ALA A 457 81.96 -27.78 -13.30
N ASP A 458 81.15 -28.65 -13.92
CA ASP A 458 81.11 -28.85 -15.38
C ASP A 458 79.70 -29.08 -15.97
N GLY A 459 78.66 -29.13 -15.14
CA GLY A 459 77.27 -29.39 -15.55
C GLY A 459 76.98 -30.85 -15.92
N SER A 460 77.93 -31.77 -15.76
CA SER A 460 77.79 -33.17 -16.15
C SER A 460 77.02 -34.01 -15.11
N LYS A 461 76.82 -35.29 -15.43
CA LYS A 461 76.26 -36.29 -14.52
C LYS A 461 77.33 -37.08 -13.75
N GLU A 462 78.61 -36.76 -13.93
CA GLU A 462 79.72 -37.50 -13.32
C GLU A 462 80.56 -36.62 -12.38
N LEU A 463 80.97 -37.19 -11.24
CA LEU A 463 81.82 -36.52 -10.24
C LEU A 463 83.02 -37.39 -9.88
N ASP A 464 84.16 -36.76 -9.60
CA ASP A 464 85.34 -37.46 -9.07
C ASP A 464 85.26 -37.53 -7.54
N ALA A 465 85.39 -38.74 -6.98
CA ALA A 465 85.26 -38.99 -5.55
C ALA A 465 86.40 -38.31 -4.76
N SER A 466 86.11 -37.17 -4.15
CA SER A 466 87.12 -36.30 -3.53
C SER A 466 86.64 -35.66 -2.22
N LYS A 467 87.57 -35.00 -1.51
CA LYS A 467 87.35 -34.42 -0.17
C LYS A 467 86.30 -33.30 -0.11
N SER A 468 85.98 -32.69 -1.24
CA SER A 468 84.95 -31.64 -1.34
C SER A 468 84.41 -31.63 -2.77
N VAL A 469 83.17 -32.06 -2.96
CA VAL A 469 82.43 -31.93 -4.22
C VAL A 469 81.16 -31.12 -3.98
N THR A 470 80.63 -30.50 -5.04
CA THR A 470 79.30 -29.87 -5.00
C THR A 470 78.40 -30.48 -6.08
N ILE A 471 77.34 -31.16 -5.65
CA ILE A 471 76.21 -31.47 -6.53
C ILE A 471 75.32 -30.24 -6.56
N GLN A 472 75.04 -29.70 -7.74
CA GLN A 472 74.02 -28.67 -7.94
C GLN A 472 72.76 -29.34 -8.49
N ASP A 473 71.70 -29.34 -7.69
CA ASP A 473 70.35 -29.65 -8.17
C ASP A 473 69.64 -28.40 -8.69
N THR A 474 68.79 -28.56 -9.70
CA THR A 474 67.87 -27.54 -10.21
C THR A 474 66.43 -28.00 -10.00
N VAL A 475 65.75 -27.37 -9.04
CA VAL A 475 64.34 -27.61 -8.72
C VAL A 475 63.46 -26.79 -9.64
N GLU A 476 62.88 -27.39 -10.67
CA GLU A 476 61.77 -26.82 -11.43
C GLU A 476 60.47 -26.96 -10.60
N TYR A 477 59.66 -25.91 -10.53
CA TYR A 477 58.36 -25.93 -9.85
C TYR A 477 57.24 -25.44 -10.76
N LYS A 478 56.00 -25.88 -10.46
CA LYS A 478 54.77 -25.45 -11.16
C LYS A 478 53.61 -25.19 -10.20
N ASP A 479 52.69 -24.34 -10.64
CA ASP A 479 51.44 -23.94 -9.95
C ASP A 479 51.63 -23.53 -8.48
N LEU A 480 52.73 -22.84 -8.19
CA LEU A 480 52.90 -22.13 -6.92
C LEU A 480 52.03 -20.88 -6.88
N ILE A 481 51.55 -20.54 -5.69
CA ILE A 481 50.82 -19.30 -5.43
C ILE A 481 51.85 -18.17 -5.40
N VAL A 482 51.68 -17.19 -6.29
CA VAL A 482 52.61 -16.06 -6.40
C VAL A 482 52.56 -15.19 -5.12
N GLY A 483 53.74 -14.76 -4.66
CA GLY A 483 53.89 -13.99 -3.42
C GLY A 483 53.91 -14.81 -2.14
N LYS A 484 53.61 -16.12 -2.19
CA LYS A 484 53.82 -17.02 -1.05
C LYS A 484 55.31 -17.36 -0.86
N GLU A 485 55.64 -17.66 0.38
CA GLU A 485 56.97 -18.08 0.81
C GLU A 485 57.00 -19.62 0.93
N TYR A 486 58.04 -20.22 0.36
CA TYR A 486 58.24 -21.67 0.29
C TYR A 486 59.61 -22.04 0.85
N VAL A 487 59.69 -23.24 1.43
CA VAL A 487 60.94 -23.88 1.84
C VAL A 487 61.06 -25.19 1.08
N VAL A 488 62.05 -25.30 0.19
CA VAL A 488 62.44 -26.60 -0.36
C VAL A 488 63.49 -27.23 0.54
N LYS A 489 63.37 -28.53 0.79
CA LYS A 489 64.33 -29.35 1.52
C LYS A 489 64.79 -30.48 0.60
N GLY A 490 66.06 -30.46 0.24
CA GLY A 490 66.70 -31.49 -0.56
C GLY A 490 67.54 -32.43 0.30
N LYS A 491 67.58 -33.72 -0.04
CA LYS A 491 68.37 -34.75 0.64
C LYS A 491 69.00 -35.71 -0.35
N LEU A 492 70.26 -36.08 -0.12
CA LEU A 492 70.95 -37.09 -0.94
C LEU A 492 70.61 -38.50 -0.46
N MET A 493 70.46 -39.42 -1.42
CA MET A 493 70.13 -40.83 -1.24
C MET A 493 71.19 -41.70 -1.91
N ASP A 494 71.64 -42.76 -1.22
CA ASP A 494 72.46 -43.82 -1.81
C ASP A 494 71.54 -44.73 -2.64
N LYS A 495 71.75 -44.74 -3.97
CA LYS A 495 70.82 -45.38 -4.91
C LYS A 495 70.70 -46.89 -4.69
N ALA A 496 71.84 -47.55 -4.47
CA ALA A 496 71.91 -49.00 -4.33
C ALA A 496 71.24 -49.53 -3.05
N THR A 497 71.06 -48.67 -2.04
CA THR A 497 70.43 -49.04 -0.76
C THR A 497 69.07 -48.39 -0.52
N ASN A 498 68.67 -47.41 -1.33
CA ASN A 498 67.48 -46.56 -1.16
C ASN A 498 67.37 -45.98 0.27
N LYS A 499 68.48 -45.46 0.77
CA LYS A 499 68.61 -44.84 2.11
C LYS A 499 69.26 -43.46 2.00
N PRO A 500 69.02 -42.56 2.97
CA PRO A 500 69.75 -41.29 3.06
C PRO A 500 71.25 -41.51 3.01
N LEU A 501 71.94 -40.69 2.20
CA LEU A 501 73.39 -40.73 2.05
C LEU A 501 74.04 -40.18 3.33
N LEU A 502 74.78 -41.03 4.03
CA LEU A 502 75.49 -40.65 5.24
C LEU A 502 76.93 -40.25 4.96
N VAL A 503 77.30 -39.03 5.35
CA VAL A 503 78.68 -38.52 5.38
C VAL A 503 79.01 -38.16 6.82
N ASP A 504 80.13 -38.66 7.34
CA ASP A 504 80.55 -38.52 8.74
C ASP A 504 79.45 -38.83 9.77
N GLY A 505 78.58 -39.79 9.43
CA GLY A 505 77.47 -40.26 10.27
C GLY A 505 76.19 -39.41 10.21
N LYS A 506 76.10 -38.42 9.32
CA LYS A 506 74.94 -37.51 9.16
C LYS A 506 74.39 -37.57 7.74
N GLU A 507 73.09 -37.36 7.60
CA GLU A 507 72.44 -37.22 6.30
C GLU A 507 72.92 -35.94 5.59
N VAL A 508 73.16 -36.01 4.28
CA VAL A 508 73.52 -34.84 3.48
C VAL A 508 72.24 -34.15 2.99
N THR A 509 71.79 -33.16 3.74
CA THR A 509 70.58 -32.35 3.48
C THR A 509 70.93 -30.88 3.24
N VAL A 510 70.15 -30.20 2.40
CA VAL A 510 70.18 -28.74 2.24
C VAL A 510 68.75 -28.20 2.22
N GLU A 511 68.52 -26.99 2.69
CA GLU A 511 67.25 -26.30 2.53
C GLU A 511 67.44 -24.90 1.97
N SER A 512 66.46 -24.43 1.21
CA SER A 512 66.44 -23.08 0.65
C SER A 512 65.04 -22.50 0.76
N LYS A 513 64.99 -21.20 1.07
CA LYS A 513 63.77 -20.48 1.40
C LYS A 513 63.59 -19.31 0.44
N PHE A 514 62.44 -19.27 -0.26
CA PHE A 514 62.23 -18.34 -1.37
C PHE A 514 60.76 -17.87 -1.46
N THR A 515 60.54 -16.69 -2.03
CA THR A 515 59.21 -16.21 -2.41
C THR A 515 58.95 -16.54 -3.88
N ALA A 516 57.83 -17.19 -4.19
CA ALA A 516 57.45 -17.47 -5.58
C ALA A 516 57.10 -16.17 -6.31
N LYS A 517 57.86 -15.80 -7.34
CA LYS A 517 57.62 -14.60 -8.15
C LYS A 517 56.68 -14.87 -9.32
N GLU A 518 56.67 -16.10 -9.80
CA GLU A 518 55.84 -16.62 -10.89
C GLU A 518 55.31 -18.00 -10.47
N LYS A 519 54.22 -18.47 -11.10
CA LYS A 519 53.62 -19.76 -10.76
C LYS A 519 54.54 -20.95 -11.06
N ASN A 520 55.30 -20.82 -12.15
CA ASN A 520 56.22 -21.81 -12.67
C ASN A 520 57.60 -21.17 -12.72
N GLY A 521 58.66 -21.93 -12.45
CA GLY A 521 60.02 -21.39 -12.42
C GLY A 521 61.02 -22.41 -11.89
N SER A 522 62.19 -21.95 -11.48
CA SER A 522 63.22 -22.82 -10.90
C SER A 522 64.06 -22.13 -9.83
N ILE A 523 64.68 -22.94 -8.96
CA ILE A 523 65.74 -22.56 -8.02
C ILE A 523 66.83 -23.64 -8.00
N THR A 524 68.02 -23.32 -7.50
CA THR A 524 69.15 -24.26 -7.41
C THR A 524 69.52 -24.58 -5.97
N LEU A 525 69.89 -25.83 -5.70
CA LEU A 525 70.35 -26.33 -4.40
C LEU A 525 71.78 -26.89 -4.52
N ASP A 526 72.71 -26.36 -3.72
CA ASP A 526 74.14 -26.73 -3.77
C ASP A 526 74.53 -27.63 -2.59
N PHE A 527 74.60 -28.95 -2.82
CA PHE A 527 75.03 -29.93 -1.83
C PHE A 527 76.55 -30.05 -1.83
N THR A 528 77.24 -29.42 -0.89
CA THR A 528 78.71 -29.48 -0.78
C THR A 528 79.13 -30.40 0.37
N PHE A 529 79.88 -31.46 0.07
CA PHE A 529 80.24 -32.51 1.04
C PHE A 529 81.50 -33.31 0.64
N ASN A 530 82.00 -34.14 1.55
CA ASN A 530 83.12 -35.05 1.33
C ASN A 530 82.64 -36.36 0.65
N ALA A 531 82.98 -36.53 -0.63
CA ALA A 531 82.59 -37.69 -1.43
C ALA A 531 83.70 -38.75 -1.60
N SER A 532 84.80 -38.65 -0.84
CA SER A 532 85.97 -39.55 -0.99
C SER A 532 85.63 -41.04 -0.84
N ALA A 533 84.53 -41.39 -0.17
CA ALA A 533 84.08 -42.76 0.05
C ALA A 533 83.01 -43.24 -0.96
N LEU A 534 82.70 -42.46 -2.01
CA LEU A 534 81.59 -42.73 -2.92
C LEU A 534 82.00 -43.24 -4.31
N GLN A 535 83.29 -43.53 -4.54
CA GLN A 535 83.80 -44.04 -5.82
C GLN A 535 82.93 -45.18 -6.39
N GLY A 536 82.50 -45.04 -7.65
CA GLY A 536 81.64 -45.99 -8.35
C GLY A 536 80.14 -45.94 -8.01
N LYS A 537 79.73 -45.24 -6.94
CA LYS A 537 78.32 -45.16 -6.52
C LYS A 537 77.50 -44.21 -7.39
N GLU A 538 76.21 -44.48 -7.45
CA GLU A 538 75.19 -43.52 -7.89
C GLU A 538 74.49 -42.92 -6.67
N VAL A 539 74.31 -41.59 -6.71
CA VAL A 539 73.62 -40.79 -5.69
C VAL A 539 72.43 -40.11 -6.36
N VAL A 540 71.30 -40.10 -5.68
CA VAL A 540 70.04 -39.50 -6.14
C VAL A 540 69.68 -38.39 -5.16
N VAL A 541 69.25 -37.24 -5.66
CA VAL A 541 68.72 -36.17 -4.81
C VAL A 541 67.19 -36.32 -4.74
N PHE A 542 66.58 -36.15 -3.56
CA PHE A 542 65.12 -36.08 -3.38
C PHE A 542 64.75 -34.73 -2.77
N GLU A 543 63.61 -34.16 -3.17
CA GLU A 543 63.17 -32.82 -2.74
C GLU A 543 61.74 -32.80 -2.22
N GLU A 544 61.56 -32.13 -1.10
CA GLU A 544 60.27 -31.86 -0.46
C GLU A 544 60.03 -30.35 -0.43
N LEU A 545 58.93 -29.90 -1.02
CA LEU A 545 58.53 -28.48 -1.06
C LEU A 545 57.44 -28.21 -0.02
N TYR A 546 57.73 -27.28 0.90
CA TYR A 546 56.84 -26.88 1.97
C TYR A 546 56.37 -25.43 1.82
N GLN A 547 55.13 -25.14 2.21
CA GLN A 547 54.62 -23.79 2.49
C GLN A 547 53.94 -23.80 3.85
N ASP A 548 54.30 -22.85 4.72
CA ASP A 548 53.80 -22.74 6.11
C ASP A 548 53.84 -24.08 6.91
N ASN A 549 54.89 -24.87 6.64
CA ASN A 549 55.16 -26.23 7.15
C ASN A 549 54.24 -27.35 6.63
N ILE A 550 53.32 -27.07 5.71
CA ILE A 550 52.55 -28.06 4.96
C ILE A 550 53.41 -28.54 3.77
N LEU A 551 53.55 -29.85 3.59
CA LEU A 551 54.17 -30.44 2.39
C LEU A 551 53.21 -30.27 1.20
N VAL A 552 53.59 -29.47 0.20
CA VAL A 552 52.74 -29.12 -0.95
C VAL A 552 53.18 -29.79 -2.25
N ALA A 553 54.44 -30.20 -2.37
CA ALA A 553 54.92 -31.10 -3.42
C ALA A 553 56.13 -31.91 -2.95
N ILE A 554 56.41 -33.02 -3.62
CA ILE A 554 57.58 -33.88 -3.40
C ILE A 554 58.02 -34.51 -4.72
N HIS A 555 59.32 -34.64 -4.94
CA HIS A 555 59.92 -35.49 -5.96
C HIS A 555 60.93 -36.41 -5.25
N ALA A 556 60.72 -37.72 -5.35
CA ALA A 556 61.41 -38.71 -4.51
C ALA A 556 61.53 -40.07 -5.20
N GLU A 557 62.10 -40.07 -6.41
CA GLU A 557 62.12 -41.24 -7.30
C GLU A 557 63.55 -41.80 -7.44
N ILE A 558 63.84 -42.91 -6.75
CA ILE A 558 65.21 -43.48 -6.66
C ILE A 558 65.81 -43.94 -8.00
N GLU A 559 64.99 -44.09 -9.05
CA GLU A 559 65.46 -44.47 -10.40
C GLU A 559 65.46 -43.32 -11.41
N ASP A 560 65.13 -42.09 -11.00
CA ASP A 560 65.11 -40.95 -11.91
C ASP A 560 66.54 -40.54 -12.33
N LYS A 561 66.77 -40.58 -13.63
CA LYS A 561 68.03 -40.18 -14.28
C LYS A 561 68.22 -38.65 -14.28
N GLY A 562 67.15 -37.89 -14.06
CA GLY A 562 67.16 -36.47 -13.73
C GLY A 562 67.80 -36.22 -12.37
N GLN A 563 67.35 -36.90 -11.32
CA GLN A 563 67.89 -36.81 -9.96
C GLN A 563 69.23 -37.56 -9.74
N THR A 564 69.58 -38.54 -10.57
CA THR A 564 70.82 -39.33 -10.42
C THR A 564 72.08 -38.57 -10.90
N VAL A 565 73.16 -38.65 -10.12
CA VAL A 565 74.57 -38.44 -10.54
C VAL A 565 75.44 -39.64 -10.15
N LYS A 566 76.57 -39.83 -10.84
CA LYS A 566 77.49 -40.96 -10.62
C LYS A 566 78.89 -40.50 -10.23
N PHE A 567 79.49 -41.19 -9.26
CA PHE A 567 80.90 -41.02 -8.94
C PHE A 567 81.75 -41.96 -9.78
N LYS A 568 82.76 -41.43 -10.48
CA LYS A 568 83.61 -42.20 -11.38
C LYS A 568 84.36 -43.32 -10.63
N GLU A 569 84.62 -44.42 -11.32
CA GLU A 569 85.52 -45.47 -10.83
C GLU A 569 86.96 -45.16 -11.24
N VAL A 570 87.90 -45.23 -10.29
CA VAL A 570 89.33 -45.18 -10.61
C VAL A 570 89.71 -46.51 -11.25
N LYS A 571 89.90 -46.52 -12.58
CA LYS A 571 90.59 -47.63 -13.25
C LYS A 571 92.04 -47.68 -12.78
N PRO A 572 92.59 -48.85 -12.43
CA PRO A 572 94.01 -48.98 -12.13
C PRO A 572 94.84 -48.70 -13.39
N GLU A 573 95.85 -47.86 -13.25
CA GLU A 573 96.71 -47.38 -14.33
C GLU A 573 97.79 -48.44 -14.68
N GLN A 574 97.97 -48.75 -15.96
CA GLN A 574 99.05 -49.64 -16.40
C GLN A 574 100.28 -48.83 -16.84
N PRO A 575 101.51 -49.24 -16.48
CA PRO A 575 102.72 -48.46 -16.72
C PRO A 575 103.14 -48.47 -18.20
N LYS A 576 103.65 -47.31 -18.65
CA LYS A 576 104.17 -47.09 -20.01
C LYS A 576 105.71 -47.16 -20.02
N PRO A 577 106.36 -47.91 -20.94
CA PRO A 577 107.80 -47.82 -21.15
C PRO A 577 108.19 -46.59 -22.01
N GLU A 578 109.36 -46.03 -21.74
CA GLU A 578 110.04 -45.01 -22.57
C GLU A 578 111.26 -45.61 -23.26
N GLN A 579 111.75 -44.98 -24.36
CA GLN A 579 113.16 -44.56 -24.44
C GLN A 579 113.46 -43.59 -25.60
N GLN A 580 114.44 -42.72 -25.35
CA GLN A 580 115.12 -41.75 -26.23
C GLN A 580 116.25 -42.44 -27.05
N ASN A 581 117.02 -41.86 -27.99
CA ASN A 581 117.26 -40.50 -28.57
C ASN A 581 118.01 -40.74 -29.94
N SER A 582 118.38 -39.80 -30.84
CA SER A 582 118.09 -38.38 -31.16
C SER A 582 118.87 -37.97 -32.44
N ASP A 583 118.56 -36.80 -33.02
CA ASP A 583 119.48 -35.89 -33.75
C ASP A 583 120.04 -36.30 -35.15
N LYS A 584 120.18 -35.39 -36.15
CA LYS A 584 119.70 -34.00 -36.31
C LYS A 584 119.80 -33.49 -37.79
N ASN A 585 119.21 -32.31 -38.04
CA ASN A 585 119.38 -31.38 -39.20
C ASN A 585 118.79 -31.83 -40.56
N THR A 586 117.71 -31.21 -41.09
CA THR A 586 117.55 -29.90 -41.80
C THR A 586 118.15 -29.82 -43.22
N PRO A 587 117.55 -29.08 -44.18
CA PRO A 587 116.38 -28.18 -44.06
C PRO A 587 115.16 -28.54 -44.93
N THR A 588 113.96 -28.14 -44.49
CA THR A 588 112.77 -27.92 -45.34
C THR A 588 111.87 -26.89 -44.64
N PRO A 589 111.48 -25.77 -45.29
CA PRO A 589 110.67 -24.71 -44.68
C PRO A 589 109.16 -24.99 -44.81
N GLU A 590 108.26 -24.36 -44.04
CA GLU A 590 108.35 -23.87 -42.65
C GLU A 590 106.91 -23.48 -42.20
N GLN A 591 106.53 -23.83 -40.97
CA GLN A 591 105.26 -23.43 -40.31
C GLN A 591 103.93 -23.84 -41.03
N PRO A 592 102.77 -23.67 -40.35
CA PRO A 592 102.50 -24.08 -38.96
C PRO A 592 101.28 -25.02 -38.87
N ASN A 593 101.16 -25.74 -37.75
CA ASN A 593 99.85 -26.20 -37.30
C ASN A 593 99.79 -26.16 -35.77
N GLU A 594 99.45 -24.98 -35.26
CA GLU A 594 99.25 -24.66 -33.85
C GLU A 594 97.75 -24.74 -33.51
N GLN A 595 97.38 -25.48 -32.45
CA GLN A 595 96.98 -24.94 -31.13
C GLN A 595 95.46 -24.67 -30.97
N VAL A 596 95.01 -24.71 -29.71
CA VAL A 596 93.99 -23.83 -29.07
C VAL A 596 92.56 -23.85 -29.68
N LYS A 597 91.53 -24.33 -28.97
CA LYS A 597 90.75 -23.66 -27.88
C LYS A 597 90.16 -22.29 -28.27
N GLU A 598 88.89 -22.08 -27.89
CA GLU A 598 88.17 -20.79 -27.83
C GLU A 598 87.97 -19.98 -29.15
N GLN A 599 86.69 -19.70 -29.45
CA GLN A 599 86.05 -18.43 -29.90
C GLN A 599 86.73 -17.46 -30.92
N PRO A 600 85.98 -16.62 -31.69
CA PRO A 600 84.51 -16.42 -31.77
C PRO A 600 83.94 -16.41 -33.23
N GLN A 601 82.71 -15.87 -33.37
CA GLN A 601 81.95 -15.36 -34.54
C GLN A 601 82.74 -14.58 -35.64
N PRO A 602 82.18 -14.19 -36.84
CA PRO A 602 80.77 -14.27 -37.33
C PRO A 602 80.48 -14.53 -38.88
N LYS A 603 79.17 -14.63 -39.22
CA LYS A 603 78.42 -14.01 -40.38
C LYS A 603 78.51 -14.47 -41.87
N GLN A 604 77.30 -14.62 -42.47
CA GLN A 604 76.81 -14.18 -43.82
C GLN A 604 77.51 -14.75 -45.10
N GLU A 605 76.99 -14.68 -46.34
CA GLU A 605 75.64 -14.43 -46.93
C GLU A 605 75.52 -15.25 -48.27
N ILE A 606 74.57 -15.15 -49.22
CA ILE A 606 73.49 -14.22 -49.65
C ILE A 606 72.28 -15.08 -50.12
N GLN A 607 71.06 -14.64 -50.44
CA GLN A 607 70.44 -13.32 -50.77
C GLN A 607 68.96 -13.38 -50.23
N SER A 608 67.86 -12.72 -50.63
CA SER A 608 67.38 -11.68 -51.58
C SER A 608 65.88 -11.46 -51.25
N LYS A 609 65.06 -10.47 -51.69
CA LYS A 609 65.06 -9.10 -52.28
C LYS A 609 63.54 -8.77 -52.42
N ILE A 610 62.95 -7.57 -52.39
CA ILE A 610 63.25 -6.15 -52.05
C ILE A 610 61.85 -5.52 -51.80
N GLY A 611 61.62 -4.50 -50.97
CA GLY A 611 62.49 -3.75 -50.05
C GLY A 611 61.97 -2.33 -49.76
N TRP A 612 62.46 -1.71 -48.69
CA TRP A 612 62.50 -0.25 -48.38
C TRP A 612 61.15 0.50 -48.16
N LEU A 613 60.76 0.89 -46.93
CA LEU A 613 61.23 2.03 -46.07
C LEU A 613 60.73 3.44 -46.51
N PRO A 614 60.58 4.46 -45.63
CA PRO A 614 60.49 4.49 -44.14
C PRO A 614 59.49 5.54 -43.51
N GLN A 615 59.50 5.64 -42.16
CA GLN A 615 59.16 6.84 -41.31
C GLN A 615 57.70 7.39 -41.33
N THR A 616 57.19 8.14 -40.33
CA THR A 616 57.62 8.64 -38.99
C THR A 616 56.37 8.87 -38.12
N GLY A 617 56.52 9.08 -36.80
CA GLY A 617 55.66 10.07 -36.10
C GLY A 617 54.82 9.60 -34.90
N THR A 618 55.10 10.23 -33.77
CA THR A 618 54.48 10.14 -32.44
C THR A 618 53.00 10.58 -32.31
N ASN A 619 52.36 10.08 -31.24
CA ASN A 619 51.43 10.76 -30.31
C ASN A 619 49.89 10.82 -30.52
N LEU A 620 49.22 10.45 -29.41
CA LEU A 620 48.03 11.03 -28.76
C LEU A 620 46.57 10.70 -29.19
N THR A 621 45.82 10.27 -28.16
CA THR A 621 44.42 10.59 -27.79
C THR A 621 43.20 10.05 -28.55
N SER A 622 42.33 9.43 -27.73
CA SER A 622 40.87 9.64 -27.62
C SER A 622 39.95 9.32 -28.80
N TRP A 623 39.04 8.37 -28.59
CA TRP A 623 37.79 8.25 -29.35
C TRP A 623 36.60 8.58 -28.45
N ILE A 624 35.80 9.55 -28.91
CA ILE A 624 34.41 9.77 -28.49
C ILE A 624 33.57 9.69 -29.77
N SER A 625 32.43 9.01 -29.71
CA SER A 625 31.45 9.01 -30.81
C SER A 625 30.03 9.25 -30.31
N MET A 626 29.71 10.51 -30.01
CA MET A 626 28.33 10.98 -30.14
C MET A 626 27.96 11.00 -31.63
N VAL A 627 26.79 10.49 -31.99
CA VAL A 627 26.27 10.54 -33.36
C VAL A 627 25.24 11.67 -33.46
N ALA A 628 25.56 12.69 -34.27
CA ALA A 628 24.62 13.72 -34.68
C ALA A 628 24.92 14.22 -36.09
N GLY A 629 23.91 14.14 -36.96
CA GLY A 629 23.85 14.72 -38.31
C GLY A 629 22.39 14.60 -38.77
N ALA A 630 21.65 15.68 -38.98
CA ALA A 630 21.72 16.59 -40.13
C ALA A 630 21.13 15.95 -41.40
N LEU A 631 20.39 16.64 -42.27
CA LEU A 631 20.14 18.08 -42.43
C LEU A 631 18.87 18.28 -43.30
N LEU A 632 18.11 19.37 -43.13
CA LEU A 632 17.67 20.27 -44.23
C LEU A 632 16.68 21.36 -43.78
N LEU A 633 16.67 22.49 -44.52
CA LEU A 633 15.80 23.65 -44.36
C LEU A 633 15.05 23.91 -45.68
N ILE A 634 13.75 24.25 -45.62
CA ILE A 634 13.05 25.04 -46.65
C ILE A 634 12.14 26.06 -45.94
N VAL A 635 11.92 27.22 -46.57
CA VAL A 635 11.29 28.42 -45.98
C VAL A 635 9.88 28.69 -46.53
N GLY A 636 8.99 29.17 -45.66
CA GLY A 636 7.63 29.67 -45.97
C GLY A 636 6.63 29.24 -44.90
N GLY A 637 5.63 30.03 -44.49
CA GLY A 637 5.20 31.36 -44.92
C GLY A 637 3.67 31.51 -44.70
N VAL A 638 3.15 32.74 -44.60
CA VAL A 638 1.69 33.07 -44.53
C VAL A 638 0.94 32.79 -43.20
N ILE A 639 1.01 33.79 -42.31
CA ILE A 639 -0.12 34.56 -41.74
C ILE A 639 -1.55 33.95 -41.84
N PHE A 640 -2.25 33.77 -40.70
CA PHE A 640 -3.52 34.47 -40.39
C PHE A 640 -3.93 34.40 -38.90
N LEU A 641 -4.83 35.28 -38.46
CA LEU A 641 -5.34 35.38 -37.08
C LEU A 641 -6.66 34.62 -36.87
N LYS A 642 -6.96 34.22 -35.62
CA LYS A 642 -8.21 34.68 -34.98
C LYS A 642 -8.22 34.64 -33.45
N ARG A 643 -8.72 35.74 -32.87
CA ARG A 643 -9.39 35.81 -31.55
C ARG A 643 -10.76 35.07 -31.67
N LYS A 644 -11.56 34.82 -30.62
CA LYS A 644 -11.78 35.56 -29.37
C LYS A 644 -12.54 34.69 -28.35
N ASN A 645 -12.54 35.13 -27.09
CA ASN A 645 -13.36 34.74 -25.92
C ASN A 645 -14.64 33.92 -26.18
N ALA A 646 -14.88 32.95 -25.29
CA ALA A 646 -16.05 33.00 -24.41
C ALA A 646 -15.53 33.29 -22.99
#